data_AF-A0A937R2N3-F1
#
_entry.id   AF-A0A937R2N3-F1
#
_cell.length_a   1.000
_cell.length_b   1.000
_cell.length_c   1.000
_cell.angle_alpha   90.00
_cell.angle_beta   90.00
_cell.angle_gamma   90.00
#
_symmetry.space_group_name_H-M   'P 1'
#
loop_
_entity.id
_entity.type
_entity.pdbx_description
1 polymer ?
#
loop_
_entity_poly.entity_id
_entity_poly.type
_entity_poly.pdbx_seq_one_letter_code
_entity_poly.pdbx_strand_id
1 'polypeptide(L)'
;MRLEIFSFAVTRQRKSCFGQIRYSDSANKILRGFAILGVLGVIAVQKCFSPAATFWNMSREVSIENRPLLVHIATVPEFFHSFFQGQLEFMVDQGFEVVLICSPGETSQGFKDWPVRYYPVSIERRISPLADIISIWRIVRVLRSIRPDIVHVHTSKAGLLGMIAAWITAIPVKIFTIHGFRWVTKEGMSRRLIKFSNRLTSSLADRVFCVSKSNLDLGIGNNICSIEKAKVVCKGSINGVDAVGRFNPEKEANRLDIRKGLGIPENSFVFGFVGRIVRDKGIKELAAAWRSIRRDFSDVHLMLVGKAESGDPVSDETLEFFEKDERVHFTGFCPDVAPYYGAMDAFVLPSYREGFPVTPLEASAMGLPVIASNIRGCADAVVDGQTGILVAPGSSSELEHSMRAILNDREMAERLGGNGRKFVLENFQPTPIWQGLTKEYKMLLKSHPSRQTGLPLFLKRVMDFIVIIPALILLFPVMAVVAILVWANLGFPVIFREKRIGEAGKPFWFLKFRTMTNEKDSEGNLFPDEERLSLLGRFFRATSLDELPQLINVLKGEMSLVGPRPLPMKYLERFSKEQRIRHTVLPGITGLTAISYRGGDRSWEEKFEYDVRYVLEWHLLLDWKILFRTFWIMGKKAILNRTGKTTSEEFRP
;
A
#
# COMPACT_ATOMS: atom_id res chain seq x y z
N MET A 1 65.75 -17.18 -35.35
CA MET A 1 65.93 -16.73 -36.74
C MET A 1 65.13 -15.44 -36.91
N ARG A 2 65.86 -14.30 -36.92
CA ARG A 2 65.48 -12.92 -37.33
C ARG A 2 64.33 -12.23 -36.57
N LEU A 3 64.37 -10.94 -36.18
CA LEU A 3 65.32 -9.80 -36.11
C LEU A 3 64.48 -8.73 -35.35
N GLU A 4 64.94 -8.13 -34.24
CA GLU A 4 65.56 -6.78 -34.15
C GLU A 4 64.66 -5.62 -34.65
N ILE A 5 64.59 -4.39 -34.15
CA ILE A 5 65.20 -3.54 -33.10
C ILE A 5 64.36 -2.23 -33.16
N PHE A 6 64.15 -1.50 -32.06
CA PHE A 6 64.53 -0.07 -31.92
C PHE A 6 64.15 0.49 -30.54
N SER A 7 65.19 0.65 -29.73
CA SER A 7 65.27 1.54 -28.58
C SER A 7 65.72 2.91 -29.08
N PHE A 8 65.21 3.99 -28.49
CA PHE A 8 66.04 5.19 -28.30
C PHE A 8 65.57 5.97 -27.07
N ALA A 9 66.49 6.10 -26.12
CA ALA A 9 66.40 6.98 -24.96
C ALA A 9 67.10 8.31 -25.28
N VAL A 10 66.58 9.44 -24.76
CA VAL A 10 67.39 10.64 -24.53
C VAL A 10 66.99 11.29 -23.20
N THR A 11 68.00 11.44 -22.34
CA THR A 11 68.00 12.07 -21.02
C THR A 11 68.70 13.43 -21.10
N ARG A 12 68.17 14.48 -20.46
CA ARG A 12 68.82 15.72 -19.93
C ARG A 12 67.71 16.79 -19.73
N GLN A 13 67.74 17.78 -18.85
CA GLN A 13 68.45 18.12 -17.61
C GLN A 13 67.83 19.48 -17.13
N ARG A 14 67.42 19.59 -15.85
CA ARG A 14 67.45 20.76 -14.93
C ARG A 14 67.09 22.22 -15.34
N LYS A 15 66.22 22.78 -14.45
CA LYS A 15 66.18 24.15 -13.83
C LYS A 15 65.77 25.32 -14.76
N SER A 16 65.00 26.34 -14.36
CA SER A 16 64.32 26.75 -13.12
C SER A 16 63.35 27.90 -13.43
N CYS A 17 62.45 28.16 -12.47
CA CYS A 17 61.95 29.48 -12.04
C CYS A 17 60.54 29.97 -12.47
N PHE A 18 59.75 30.22 -11.41
CA PHE A 18 58.57 31.08 -11.22
C PHE A 18 57.17 30.65 -11.72
N GLY A 19 56.34 30.28 -10.74
CA GLY A 19 55.15 31.10 -10.44
C GLY A 19 53.75 30.56 -10.75
N GLN A 20 53.10 30.03 -9.71
CA GLN A 20 51.68 30.25 -9.34
C GLN A 20 50.52 29.36 -9.89
N ILE A 21 49.88 28.74 -8.89
CA ILE A 21 48.44 28.43 -8.70
C ILE A 21 47.93 27.06 -9.21
N ARG A 22 47.72 26.18 -8.23
CA ARG A 22 46.96 24.93 -8.31
C ARG A 22 45.46 25.22 -8.32
N TYR A 23 44.71 24.61 -9.24
CA TYR A 23 43.33 24.20 -9.01
C TYR A 23 43.22 22.70 -9.33
N SER A 24 42.51 21.97 -8.46
CA SER A 24 42.64 20.52 -8.29
C SER A 24 41.90 19.70 -9.34
N ASP A 25 42.60 18.66 -9.81
CA ASP A 25 42.19 17.63 -10.77
C ASP A 25 41.14 16.62 -10.24
N SER A 26 40.40 16.99 -9.20
CA SER A 26 39.48 16.10 -8.48
C SER A 26 38.04 16.11 -9.05
N ALA A 27 37.65 17.17 -9.77
CA ALA A 27 36.30 17.28 -10.33
C ALA A 27 36.10 16.43 -11.61
N ASN A 28 37.13 16.31 -12.45
CA ASN A 28 37.04 15.59 -13.72
C ASN A 28 37.04 14.05 -13.58
N LYS A 29 37.59 13.51 -12.49
CA LYS A 29 37.54 12.07 -12.20
C LYS A 29 36.17 11.61 -11.67
N ILE A 30 35.45 12.48 -10.95
CA ILE A 30 34.11 12.18 -10.44
C ILE A 30 33.08 12.24 -11.59
N LEU A 31 33.17 13.25 -12.47
CA LEU A 31 32.30 13.38 -13.65
C LEU A 31 32.46 12.23 -14.66
N ARG A 32 33.67 11.69 -14.86
CA ARG A 32 33.89 10.50 -15.71
C ARG A 32 33.41 9.20 -15.07
N GLY A 33 33.43 9.10 -13.74
CA GLY A 33 32.87 7.95 -12.99
C GLY A 33 31.35 7.84 -13.10
N PHE A 34 30.62 8.97 -13.06
CA PHE A 34 29.16 8.98 -13.21
C PHE A 34 28.69 8.68 -14.64
N ALA A 35 29.44 9.09 -15.66
CA ALA A 35 29.13 8.79 -17.06
C ALA A 35 29.29 7.29 -17.39
N ILE A 36 30.29 6.62 -16.82
CA ILE A 36 30.57 5.19 -17.08
C ILE A 36 29.56 4.28 -16.34
N LEU A 37 29.12 4.66 -15.13
CA LEU A 37 28.06 3.95 -14.39
C LEU A 37 26.67 4.13 -15.03
N GLY A 38 26.37 5.30 -15.60
CA GLY A 38 25.12 5.56 -16.32
C GLY A 38 25.01 4.77 -17.62
N VAL A 39 26.09 4.65 -18.39
CA VAL A 39 26.11 3.92 -19.67
C VAL A 39 26.10 2.40 -19.45
N LEU A 40 26.82 1.88 -18.43
CA LEU A 40 26.76 0.45 -18.07
C LEU A 40 25.40 0.04 -17.48
N GLY A 41 24.74 0.92 -16.74
CA GLY A 41 23.37 0.70 -16.25
C GLY A 41 22.33 0.63 -17.36
N VAL A 42 22.46 1.47 -18.40
CA VAL A 42 21.57 1.44 -19.58
C VAL A 42 21.83 0.20 -20.44
N ILE A 43 23.09 -0.20 -20.64
CA ILE A 43 23.43 -1.40 -21.43
C ILE A 43 23.04 -2.71 -20.70
N ALA A 44 23.11 -2.76 -19.37
CA ALA A 44 22.65 -3.90 -18.57
C ALA A 44 21.12 -4.05 -18.58
N VAL A 45 20.38 -2.94 -18.65
CA VAL A 45 18.91 -2.95 -18.81
C VAL A 45 18.52 -3.33 -20.24
N GLN A 46 19.29 -2.93 -21.25
CA GLN A 46 18.97 -3.19 -22.66
C GLN A 46 19.30 -4.63 -23.10
N LYS A 47 20.35 -5.26 -22.54
CA LYS A 47 20.69 -6.67 -22.84
C LYS A 47 19.82 -7.72 -22.13
N CYS A 48 19.01 -7.31 -21.15
CA CYS A 48 17.97 -8.17 -20.56
C CYS A 48 16.65 -8.19 -21.37
N PHE A 49 16.54 -7.39 -22.44
CA PHE A 49 15.31 -7.24 -23.24
C PHE A 49 15.57 -7.43 -24.76
N SER A 50 15.86 -8.68 -25.16
CA SER A 50 15.46 -9.38 -26.42
C SER A 50 16.54 -10.35 -26.92
N PRO A 51 16.18 -11.50 -27.56
CA PRO A 51 14.89 -11.78 -28.18
C PRO A 51 14.14 -12.97 -27.58
N ALA A 52 12.92 -12.71 -27.13
CA ALA A 52 11.80 -13.64 -27.24
C ALA A 52 10.61 -12.84 -27.77
N ALA A 53 10.71 -12.45 -29.04
CA ALA A 53 9.73 -11.65 -29.78
C ALA A 53 8.43 -12.42 -30.11
N THR A 54 8.14 -13.50 -29.39
CA THR A 54 6.94 -14.33 -29.59
C THR A 54 5.98 -14.34 -28.39
N PHE A 55 6.28 -13.60 -27.30
CA PHE A 55 5.46 -13.59 -26.08
C PHE A 55 4.71 -12.26 -25.81
N TRP A 56 4.83 -11.27 -26.69
CA TRP A 56 4.30 -9.92 -26.48
C TRP A 56 2.90 -9.65 -27.08
N ASN A 57 2.19 -10.68 -27.53
CA ASN A 57 0.82 -10.55 -28.06
C ASN A 57 -0.19 -11.47 -27.34
N MET A 58 -0.34 -11.25 -26.04
CA MET A 58 -1.60 -11.54 -25.36
C MET A 58 -2.05 -10.25 -24.67
N SER A 59 -2.54 -9.33 -25.50
CA SER A 59 -3.56 -8.39 -25.07
C SER A 59 -4.71 -9.21 -24.48
N ARG A 60 -4.97 -9.10 -23.18
CA ARG A 60 -6.34 -9.36 -22.69
C ARG A 60 -7.19 -8.38 -23.48
N GLU A 61 -8.01 -8.88 -24.41
CA GLU A 61 -9.09 -8.10 -24.99
C GLU A 61 -9.86 -7.47 -23.84
N VAL A 62 -10.03 -6.15 -23.90
CA VAL A 62 -10.82 -5.41 -22.93
C VAL A 62 -12.28 -5.74 -23.21
N SER A 63 -12.73 -6.91 -22.74
CA SER A 63 -14.15 -7.23 -22.65
C SER A 63 -14.73 -6.52 -21.42
N ILE A 64 -15.93 -6.01 -21.59
CA ILE A 64 -16.70 -5.21 -20.63
C ILE A 64 -17.20 -6.09 -19.44
N GLU A 65 -16.90 -7.39 -19.44
CA GLU A 65 -17.31 -8.39 -18.45
C GLU A 65 -16.21 -8.84 -17.46
N ASN A 66 -15.01 -8.26 -17.49
CA ASN A 66 -13.91 -8.75 -16.65
C ASN A 66 -14.13 -8.47 -15.15
N ARG A 67 -14.32 -9.53 -14.38
CA ARG A 67 -14.30 -9.53 -12.90
C ARG A 67 -12.94 -8.99 -12.41
N PRO A 68 -12.90 -8.02 -11.47
CA PRO A 68 -11.64 -7.51 -10.96
C PRO A 68 -10.82 -8.60 -10.26
N LEU A 69 -9.51 -8.64 -10.53
CA LEU A 69 -8.60 -9.61 -9.95
C LEU A 69 -8.01 -9.09 -8.64
N LEU A 70 -8.39 -9.75 -7.54
CA LEU A 70 -7.95 -9.50 -6.17
C LEU A 70 -6.88 -10.52 -5.74
N VAL A 71 -5.69 -10.04 -5.43
CA VAL A 71 -4.58 -10.87 -4.92
C VAL A 71 -4.37 -10.62 -3.44
N HIS A 72 -4.48 -11.67 -2.62
CA HIS A 72 -4.04 -11.65 -1.24
C HIS A 72 -2.63 -12.23 -1.08
N ILE A 73 -1.77 -11.55 -0.32
CA ILE A 73 -0.40 -12.00 -0.05
C ILE A 73 -0.18 -12.14 1.46
N ALA A 74 0.18 -13.33 1.91
CA ALA A 74 0.53 -13.62 3.31
C ALA A 74 1.78 -14.50 3.40
N THR A 75 2.37 -14.62 4.59
CA THR A 75 3.64 -15.35 4.76
C THR A 75 3.47 -16.87 4.60
N VAL A 76 2.40 -17.42 5.17
CA VAL A 76 2.17 -18.87 5.29
C VAL A 76 0.69 -19.21 5.06
N PRO A 77 0.36 -20.44 4.62
CA PRO A 77 -1.01 -20.82 4.27
C PRO A 77 -1.96 -20.89 5.49
N GLU A 78 -1.45 -21.23 6.68
CA GLU A 78 -2.27 -21.34 7.89
C GLU A 78 -2.99 -20.02 8.22
N PHE A 79 -2.38 -18.89 7.87
CA PHE A 79 -2.99 -17.58 8.05
C PHE A 79 -4.33 -17.47 7.30
N PHE A 80 -4.43 -17.99 6.08
CA PHE A 80 -5.68 -17.92 5.33
C PHE A 80 -6.72 -18.88 5.92
N HIS A 81 -6.32 -20.12 6.24
CA HIS A 81 -7.22 -21.10 6.88
C HIS A 81 -7.81 -20.60 8.21
N SER A 82 -7.01 -19.91 9.03
CA SER A 82 -7.48 -19.39 10.32
C SER A 82 -8.35 -18.13 10.22
N PHE A 83 -8.20 -17.32 9.18
CA PHE A 83 -8.77 -15.96 9.17
C PHE A 83 -9.62 -15.59 7.96
N PHE A 84 -9.67 -16.43 6.91
CA PHE A 84 -10.35 -16.11 5.65
C PHE A 84 -11.46 -17.09 5.27
N GLN A 85 -11.75 -18.07 6.13
CA GLN A 85 -12.83 -19.04 5.92
C GLN A 85 -14.17 -18.30 5.67
N GLY A 86 -14.84 -18.63 4.56
CA GLY A 86 -16.10 -18.00 4.12
C GLY A 86 -15.92 -16.64 3.43
N GLN A 87 -14.89 -15.87 3.79
CA GLN A 87 -14.66 -14.55 3.21
C GLN A 87 -14.24 -14.63 1.74
N LEU A 88 -13.43 -15.63 1.36
CA LEU A 88 -12.93 -15.76 0.00
C LEU A 88 -14.06 -16.14 -0.97
N GLU A 89 -14.92 -17.08 -0.58
CA GLU A 89 -16.15 -17.44 -1.28
C GLU A 89 -17.05 -16.21 -1.44
N PHE A 90 -17.28 -15.48 -0.34
CA PHE A 90 -18.06 -14.25 -0.37
C PHE A 90 -17.48 -13.22 -1.36
N MET A 91 -16.16 -13.05 -1.43
CA MET A 91 -15.54 -12.12 -2.38
C MET A 91 -15.73 -12.57 -3.83
N VAL A 92 -15.69 -13.88 -4.10
CA VAL A 92 -15.99 -14.44 -5.42
C VAL A 92 -17.44 -14.17 -5.81
N ASP A 93 -18.38 -14.36 -4.88
CA ASP A 93 -19.81 -14.05 -5.07
C ASP A 93 -20.06 -12.55 -5.30
N GLN A 94 -19.23 -11.69 -4.70
CA GLN A 94 -19.26 -10.24 -4.94
C GLN A 94 -18.67 -9.80 -6.29
N GLY A 95 -18.21 -10.75 -7.10
CA GLY A 95 -17.74 -10.56 -8.46
C GLY A 95 -16.23 -10.40 -8.60
N PHE A 96 -15.42 -10.81 -7.62
CA PHE A 96 -13.96 -10.81 -7.73
C PHE A 96 -13.42 -12.15 -8.23
N GLU A 97 -12.34 -12.10 -9.00
CA GLU A 97 -11.46 -13.26 -9.18
C GLU A 97 -10.40 -13.21 -8.07
N VAL A 98 -10.24 -14.27 -7.28
CA VAL A 98 -9.37 -14.24 -6.09
C VAL A 98 -8.13 -15.12 -6.27
N VAL A 99 -6.97 -14.56 -5.93
CA VAL A 99 -5.66 -15.22 -5.98
C VAL A 99 -4.96 -15.12 -4.62
N LEU A 100 -4.38 -16.23 -4.16
CA LEU A 100 -3.53 -16.29 -2.97
C LEU A 100 -2.06 -16.44 -3.35
N ILE A 101 -1.18 -15.68 -2.69
CA ILE A 101 0.28 -15.83 -2.76
C ILE A 101 0.82 -16.01 -1.35
N CYS A 102 1.44 -17.16 -1.08
CA CYS A 102 2.14 -17.43 0.17
C CYS A 102 3.18 -18.55 0.01
N SER A 103 3.97 -18.79 1.05
CA SER A 103 4.87 -19.95 1.09
C SER A 103 4.08 -21.25 0.89
N PRO A 104 4.68 -22.27 0.25
CA PRO A 104 4.13 -23.62 0.33
C PRO A 104 4.21 -24.15 1.76
N GLY A 105 3.20 -24.89 2.20
CA GLY A 105 3.13 -25.55 3.50
C GLY A 105 2.13 -26.70 3.47
N GLU A 106 2.04 -27.46 4.58
CA GLU A 106 1.16 -28.63 4.69
C GLU A 106 -0.31 -28.28 4.37
N THR A 107 -0.76 -27.13 4.85
CA THR A 107 -2.14 -26.65 4.66
C THR A 107 -2.41 -26.03 3.28
N SER A 108 -1.39 -25.89 2.41
CA SER A 108 -1.58 -25.33 1.06
C SER A 108 -2.48 -26.20 0.17
N GLN A 109 -2.60 -27.51 0.45
CA GLN A 109 -3.45 -28.40 -0.34
C GLN A 109 -4.93 -28.05 -0.22
N GLY A 110 -5.37 -27.57 0.96
CA GLY A 110 -6.77 -27.19 1.20
C GLY A 110 -7.25 -25.99 0.37
N PHE A 111 -6.34 -25.26 -0.30
CA PHE A 111 -6.77 -24.21 -1.24
C PHE A 111 -7.45 -24.75 -2.49
N LYS A 112 -7.34 -26.06 -2.78
CA LYS A 112 -8.07 -26.70 -3.88
C LYS A 112 -9.58 -26.74 -3.65
N ASP A 113 -10.00 -26.72 -2.39
CA ASP A 113 -11.41 -26.78 -1.99
C ASP A 113 -12.06 -25.39 -1.98
N TRP A 114 -11.28 -24.33 -2.21
CA TRP A 114 -11.73 -22.95 -2.23
C TRP A 114 -11.82 -22.44 -3.67
N PRO A 115 -12.72 -21.48 -3.98
CA PRO A 115 -12.87 -20.91 -5.31
C PRO A 115 -11.76 -19.88 -5.63
N VAL A 116 -10.50 -20.23 -5.36
CA VAL A 116 -9.34 -19.34 -5.49
C VAL A 116 -8.23 -19.98 -6.30
N ARG A 117 -7.38 -19.16 -6.91
CA ARG A 117 -6.12 -19.62 -7.50
C ARG A 117 -4.97 -19.42 -6.51
N TYR A 118 -4.02 -20.35 -6.46
CA TYR A 118 -2.87 -20.28 -5.57
C TYR A 118 -1.54 -20.24 -6.34
N TYR A 119 -0.67 -19.29 -6.01
CA TYR A 119 0.71 -19.23 -6.50
C TYR A 119 1.71 -19.39 -5.34
N PRO A 120 2.46 -20.50 -5.28
CA PRO A 120 3.45 -20.72 -4.24
C PRO A 120 4.66 -19.80 -4.43
N VAL A 121 4.97 -19.00 -3.41
CA VAL A 121 6.21 -18.21 -3.34
C VAL A 121 6.79 -18.33 -1.95
N SER A 122 7.98 -18.93 -1.83
CA SER A 122 8.69 -19.05 -0.54
C SER A 122 8.96 -17.67 0.06
N ILE A 123 8.43 -17.41 1.25
CA ILE A 123 8.64 -16.19 2.04
C ILE A 123 9.10 -16.64 3.44
N GLU A 124 10.38 -16.45 3.75
CA GLU A 124 10.92 -16.87 5.04
C GLU A 124 10.34 -16.05 6.20
N ARG A 125 10.00 -16.75 7.31
CA ARG A 125 9.52 -16.08 8.53
C ARG A 125 10.61 -15.23 9.20
N ARG A 126 11.89 -15.61 9.07
CA ARG A 126 13.03 -14.86 9.59
C ARG A 126 13.43 -13.74 8.62
N ILE A 127 14.15 -12.74 9.12
CA ILE A 127 14.66 -11.65 8.27
C ILE A 127 15.91 -12.16 7.55
N SER A 128 15.88 -12.21 6.22
CA SER A 128 16.94 -12.77 5.38
C SER A 128 17.04 -11.94 4.10
N PRO A 129 17.94 -10.94 4.02
CA PRO A 129 17.95 -9.96 2.93
C PRO A 129 18.02 -10.56 1.52
N LEU A 130 18.83 -11.61 1.31
CA LEU A 130 18.96 -12.26 0.01
C LEU A 130 17.69 -13.05 -0.36
N ALA A 131 17.15 -13.84 0.58
CA ALA A 131 15.90 -14.56 0.37
C ALA A 131 14.73 -13.59 0.15
N ASP A 132 14.74 -12.43 0.79
CA ASP A 132 13.73 -11.39 0.66
C ASP A 132 13.73 -10.75 -0.73
N ILE A 133 14.92 -10.45 -1.27
CA ILE A 133 15.06 -9.93 -2.64
C ILE A 133 14.59 -10.97 -3.66
N ILE A 134 14.96 -12.25 -3.48
CA ILE A 134 14.50 -13.35 -4.34
C ILE A 134 12.97 -13.47 -4.28
N SER A 135 12.40 -13.37 -3.08
CA SER A 135 10.95 -13.40 -2.85
C SER A 135 10.26 -12.25 -3.57
N ILE A 136 10.75 -11.01 -3.43
CA ILE A 136 10.21 -9.84 -4.16
C ILE A 136 10.22 -10.10 -5.66
N TRP A 137 11.32 -10.58 -6.22
CA TRP A 137 11.42 -10.85 -7.66
C TRP A 137 10.45 -11.95 -8.13
N ARG A 138 10.28 -13.02 -7.34
CA ARG A 138 9.28 -14.06 -7.62
C ARG A 138 7.86 -13.50 -7.59
N ILE A 139 7.52 -12.70 -6.58
CA ILE A 139 6.21 -12.02 -6.51
C ILE A 139 6.03 -11.09 -7.72
N VAL A 140 7.05 -10.29 -8.08
CA VAL A 140 7.00 -9.42 -9.28
C VAL A 140 6.73 -10.21 -10.56
N ARG A 141 7.33 -11.39 -10.74
CA ARG A 141 7.05 -12.25 -11.89
C ARG A 141 5.59 -12.70 -11.93
N VAL A 142 5.05 -13.15 -10.79
CA VAL A 142 3.64 -13.56 -10.68
C VAL A 142 2.71 -12.38 -10.93
N LEU A 143 2.93 -11.24 -10.29
CA LEU A 143 2.08 -10.05 -10.46
C LEU A 143 2.12 -9.53 -11.91
N ARG A 144 3.26 -9.62 -12.62
CA ARG A 144 3.36 -9.24 -14.03
C ARG A 144 2.63 -10.18 -14.97
N SER A 145 2.58 -11.49 -14.67
CA SER A 145 1.89 -12.46 -15.52
C SER A 145 0.38 -12.36 -15.37
N ILE A 146 -0.13 -12.19 -14.14
CA ILE A 146 -1.58 -12.17 -13.89
C ILE A 146 -2.19 -10.75 -13.95
N ARG A 147 -1.37 -9.70 -13.79
CA ARG A 147 -1.76 -8.28 -13.88
C ARG A 147 -3.00 -7.92 -13.03
N PRO A 148 -2.93 -8.07 -11.70
CA PRO A 148 -4.08 -7.87 -10.83
C PRO A 148 -4.50 -6.40 -10.75
N ASP A 149 -5.77 -6.19 -10.38
CA ASP A 149 -6.34 -4.87 -10.16
C ASP A 149 -6.14 -4.42 -8.71
N ILE A 150 -6.20 -5.38 -7.78
CA ILE A 150 -5.96 -5.17 -6.35
C ILE A 150 -4.90 -6.13 -5.83
N VAL A 151 -3.92 -5.61 -5.10
CA VAL A 151 -3.06 -6.41 -4.21
C VAL A 151 -3.33 -6.01 -2.77
N HIS A 152 -3.77 -6.97 -1.97
CA HIS A 152 -4.00 -6.83 -0.54
C HIS A 152 -2.99 -7.67 0.24
N VAL A 153 -2.06 -7.01 0.92
CA VAL A 153 -0.98 -7.67 1.65
C VAL A 153 -1.29 -7.77 3.14
N HIS A 154 -0.85 -8.86 3.74
CA HIS A 154 -1.05 -9.22 5.14
C HIS A 154 0.25 -9.66 5.77
N THR A 155 0.27 -9.72 7.11
CA THR A 155 1.42 -10.09 7.95
C THR A 155 2.61 -9.14 7.77
N SER A 156 3.49 -8.99 8.75
CA SER A 156 4.55 -7.97 8.67
C SER A 156 5.56 -8.23 7.54
N LYS A 157 5.87 -9.49 7.26
CA LYS A 157 6.90 -9.90 6.29
C LYS A 157 6.37 -9.87 4.86
N ALA A 158 5.36 -10.69 4.57
CA ALA A 158 4.71 -10.70 3.26
C ALA A 158 4.07 -9.34 2.94
N GLY A 159 3.61 -8.60 3.96
CA GLY A 159 3.20 -7.21 3.87
C GLY A 159 4.25 -6.34 3.15
N LEU A 160 5.47 -6.31 3.68
CA LEU A 160 6.54 -5.49 3.09
C LEU A 160 6.93 -5.97 1.69
N LEU A 161 7.21 -7.26 1.52
CA LEU A 161 7.72 -7.80 0.24
C LEU A 161 6.67 -7.71 -0.86
N GLY A 162 5.42 -8.07 -0.55
CA GLY A 162 4.29 -7.99 -1.46
C GLY A 162 3.97 -6.55 -1.85
N MET A 163 4.05 -5.59 -0.91
CA MET A 163 3.81 -4.18 -1.19
C MET A 163 4.88 -3.59 -2.10
N ILE A 164 6.16 -3.90 -1.85
CA ILE A 164 7.26 -3.49 -2.74
C ILE A 164 7.04 -4.09 -4.14
N ALA A 165 6.71 -5.37 -4.24
CA ALA A 165 6.45 -6.02 -5.52
C ALA A 165 5.24 -5.40 -6.26
N ALA A 166 4.16 -5.07 -5.55
CA ALA A 166 2.98 -4.42 -6.10
C ALA A 166 3.30 -2.99 -6.60
N TRP A 167 4.13 -2.25 -5.86
CA TRP A 167 4.61 -0.93 -6.26
C TRP A 167 5.55 -0.99 -7.48
N ILE A 168 6.44 -1.98 -7.57
CA ILE A 168 7.31 -2.21 -8.74
C ILE A 168 6.49 -2.54 -9.99
N THR A 169 5.37 -3.24 -9.82
CA THR A 169 4.49 -3.69 -10.91
C THR A 169 3.34 -2.74 -11.22
N ALA A 170 3.30 -1.58 -10.55
CA ALA A 170 2.31 -0.53 -10.79
C ALA A 170 0.86 -1.02 -10.65
N ILE A 171 0.61 -1.87 -9.65
CA ILE A 171 -0.74 -2.35 -9.37
C ILE A 171 -1.66 -1.17 -9.02
N PRO A 172 -2.85 -1.07 -9.64
CA PRO A 172 -3.76 0.07 -9.45
C PRO A 172 -4.09 0.32 -7.98
N VAL A 173 -4.52 -0.73 -7.26
CA VAL A 173 -4.93 -0.64 -5.86
C VAL A 173 -4.05 -1.52 -4.98
N LYS A 174 -3.40 -0.90 -4.00
CA LYS A 174 -2.48 -1.54 -3.05
C LYS A 174 -2.99 -1.33 -1.64
N ILE A 175 -3.29 -2.42 -0.94
CA ILE A 175 -3.92 -2.40 0.38
C ILE A 175 -3.04 -3.13 1.36
N PHE A 176 -2.91 -2.60 2.57
CA PHE A 176 -2.21 -3.26 3.67
C PHE A 176 -3.14 -3.40 4.88
N THR A 177 -3.32 -4.63 5.39
CA THR A 177 -3.98 -4.84 6.69
C THR A 177 -2.96 -5.04 7.81
N ILE A 178 -3.05 -4.18 8.81
CA ILE A 178 -2.35 -4.28 10.09
C ILE A 178 -3.19 -5.14 11.03
N HIS A 179 -2.76 -6.39 11.19
CA HIS A 179 -3.36 -7.34 12.14
C HIS A 179 -2.96 -7.09 13.59
N GLY A 180 -1.90 -6.31 13.82
CA GLY A 180 -1.38 -6.00 15.15
C GLY A 180 0.12 -5.67 15.09
N PHE A 181 0.63 -5.01 16.12
CA PHE A 181 2.00 -4.51 16.13
C PHE A 181 2.95 -5.40 16.94
N ARG A 182 3.72 -6.23 16.24
CA ARG A 182 4.76 -7.08 16.86
C ARG A 182 5.86 -6.29 17.57
N TRP A 183 6.07 -5.03 17.20
CA TRP A 183 7.11 -4.19 17.79
C TRP A 183 6.77 -3.72 19.21
N VAL A 184 5.51 -3.86 19.67
CA VAL A 184 5.08 -3.44 21.02
C VAL A 184 5.83 -4.21 22.11
N THR A 185 6.10 -5.49 21.90
CA THR A 185 6.86 -6.35 22.84
C THR A 185 8.33 -6.52 22.44
N LYS A 186 8.87 -5.62 21.60
CA LYS A 186 10.28 -5.66 21.15
C LYS A 186 11.01 -4.41 21.61
N GLU A 187 12.33 -4.56 21.79
CA GLU A 187 13.21 -3.49 22.22
C GLU A 187 14.32 -3.21 21.20
N GLY A 188 15.04 -2.10 21.41
CA GLY A 188 16.23 -1.73 20.65
C GLY A 188 16.03 -1.64 19.13
N MET A 189 17.01 -2.16 18.40
CA MET A 189 17.06 -2.10 16.92
C MET A 189 15.95 -2.91 16.24
N SER A 190 15.56 -4.03 16.84
CA SER A 190 14.48 -4.88 16.31
C SER A 190 13.14 -4.11 16.26
N ARG A 191 12.82 -3.38 17.33
CA ARG A 191 11.65 -2.49 17.38
C ARG A 191 11.69 -1.44 16.26
N ARG A 192 12.84 -0.78 16.09
CA ARG A 192 13.02 0.26 15.06
C ARG A 192 12.86 -0.29 13.65
N LEU A 193 13.44 -1.44 13.36
CA LEU A 193 13.36 -2.10 12.05
C LEU A 193 11.93 -2.51 11.69
N ILE A 194 11.20 -3.11 12.62
CA ILE A 194 9.80 -3.51 12.40
C ILE A 194 8.91 -2.28 12.21
N LYS A 195 9.10 -1.21 13.00
CA LYS A 195 8.39 0.06 12.81
C LYS A 195 8.68 0.67 11.42
N PHE A 196 9.94 0.68 11.00
CA PHE A 196 10.33 1.17 9.68
C PHE A 196 9.66 0.35 8.56
N SER A 197 9.70 -0.97 8.65
CA SER A 197 9.04 -1.87 7.70
C SER A 197 7.54 -1.59 7.59
N ASN A 198 6.84 -1.43 8.72
CA ASN A 198 5.41 -1.13 8.73
C ASN A 198 5.12 0.27 8.17
N ARG A 199 5.96 1.26 8.46
CA ARG A 199 5.85 2.63 7.91
C ARG A 199 6.04 2.64 6.40
N LEU A 200 7.07 1.94 5.90
CA LEU A 200 7.33 1.82 4.46
C LEU A 200 6.19 1.09 3.75
N THR A 201 5.67 0.01 4.33
CA THR A 201 4.53 -0.72 3.77
C THR A 201 3.29 0.19 3.69
N SER A 202 3.02 0.95 4.76
CA SER A 202 1.88 1.85 4.84
C SER A 202 2.01 3.07 3.92
N SER A 203 3.22 3.59 3.69
CA SER A 203 3.43 4.73 2.81
C SER A 203 3.18 4.37 1.34
N LEU A 204 3.54 3.14 0.94
CA LEU A 204 3.34 2.60 -0.40
C LEU A 204 1.90 2.15 -0.68
N ALA A 205 1.11 1.89 0.38
CA ALA A 205 -0.30 1.50 0.26
C ALA A 205 -1.20 2.69 -0.09
N ASP A 206 -2.27 2.43 -0.84
CA ASP A 206 -3.35 3.39 -1.11
C ASP A 206 -4.36 3.40 0.05
N ARG A 207 -4.56 2.24 0.70
CA ARG A 207 -5.41 2.07 1.89
C ARG A 207 -4.72 1.20 2.93
N VAL A 208 -4.85 1.58 4.20
CA VAL A 208 -4.37 0.79 5.34
C VAL A 208 -5.56 0.42 6.21
N PHE A 209 -5.84 -0.88 6.36
CA PHE A 209 -6.84 -1.37 7.29
C PHE A 209 -6.19 -1.73 8.63
N CYS A 210 -6.84 -1.35 9.72
CA CYS A 210 -6.52 -1.83 11.06
C CYS A 210 -7.67 -2.69 11.54
N VAL A 211 -7.34 -3.86 12.10
CA VAL A 211 -8.35 -4.81 12.59
C VAL A 211 -8.96 -4.39 13.92
N SER A 212 -8.47 -3.32 14.54
CA SER A 212 -8.89 -2.80 15.84
C SER A 212 -8.79 -1.28 15.84
N LYS A 213 -9.67 -0.61 16.59
CA LYS A 213 -9.60 0.85 16.81
C LYS A 213 -8.37 1.22 17.62
N SER A 214 -8.07 0.51 18.71
CA SER A 214 -6.85 0.77 19.48
C SER A 214 -5.56 0.58 18.66
N ASN A 215 -5.53 -0.34 17.69
CA ASN A 215 -4.41 -0.48 16.75
C ASN A 215 -4.36 0.66 15.72
N LEU A 216 -5.50 1.15 15.23
CA LEU A 216 -5.53 2.35 14.39
C LEU A 216 -4.88 3.53 15.10
N ASP A 217 -5.31 3.80 16.33
CA ASP A 217 -4.84 4.94 17.12
C ASP A 217 -3.34 4.80 17.44
N LEU A 218 -2.89 3.60 17.78
CA LEU A 218 -1.47 3.32 17.99
C LEU A 218 -0.63 3.52 16.71
N GLY A 219 -1.17 3.09 15.57
CA GLY A 219 -0.52 3.24 14.26
C GLY A 219 -0.34 4.70 13.86
N ILE A 220 -1.39 5.51 14.01
CA ILE A 220 -1.36 6.95 13.74
C ILE A 220 -0.42 7.65 14.72
N GLY A 221 -0.57 7.40 16.02
CA GLY A 221 0.27 8.02 17.07
C GLY A 221 1.76 7.69 16.98
N ASN A 222 2.14 6.62 16.26
CA ASN A 222 3.53 6.25 16.01
C ASN A 222 4.03 6.61 14.60
N ASN A 223 3.25 7.37 13.83
CA ASN A 223 3.53 7.72 12.43
C ASN A 223 3.79 6.46 11.58
N ILE A 224 3.03 5.39 11.80
CA ILE A 224 3.12 4.17 10.98
C ILE A 224 2.26 4.33 9.72
N CYS A 225 1.04 4.86 9.87
CA CYS A 225 0.12 5.13 8.77
C CYS A 225 -0.48 6.53 8.93
N SER A 226 -0.86 7.17 7.81
CA SER A 226 -1.51 8.49 7.85
C SER A 226 -3.01 8.36 8.12
N ILE A 227 -3.57 9.37 8.77
CA ILE A 227 -5.01 9.42 9.09
C ILE A 227 -5.91 9.37 7.84
N GLU A 228 -5.43 9.88 6.70
CA GLU A 228 -6.16 9.88 5.43
C GLU A 228 -6.31 8.47 4.83
N LYS A 229 -5.29 7.61 5.03
CA LYS A 229 -5.24 6.26 4.46
C LYS A 229 -5.75 5.20 5.43
N ALA A 230 -5.60 5.41 6.74
CA ALA A 230 -5.86 4.40 7.75
C ALA A 230 -7.34 4.34 8.15
N LYS A 231 -7.91 3.12 8.22
CA LYS A 231 -9.33 2.91 8.52
C LYS A 231 -9.57 1.59 9.26
N VAL A 232 -10.60 1.55 10.09
CA VAL A 232 -11.20 0.31 10.62
C VAL A 232 -12.49 0.04 9.86
N VAL A 233 -12.70 -1.20 9.40
CA VAL A 233 -13.96 -1.63 8.80
C VAL A 233 -14.92 -2.00 9.91
N CYS A 234 -16.13 -1.42 9.92
CA CYS A 234 -17.10 -1.56 11.01
C CYS A 234 -16.43 -1.28 12.39
N LYS A 235 -16.58 -2.18 13.37
CA LYS A 235 -15.87 -2.09 14.67
C LYS A 235 -14.51 -2.81 14.69
N GLY A 236 -14.08 -3.42 13.59
CA GLY A 236 -12.85 -4.21 13.50
C GLY A 236 -13.14 -5.71 13.40
N SER A 237 -12.17 -6.53 13.80
CA SER A 237 -12.00 -7.95 13.49
C SER A 237 -11.44 -8.23 12.09
N ILE A 238 -10.70 -9.34 11.98
CA ILE A 238 -10.10 -9.81 10.73
C ILE A 238 -11.18 -10.40 9.82
N ASN A 239 -12.09 -11.20 10.40
CA ASN A 239 -13.11 -11.93 9.67
C ASN A 239 -14.53 -11.81 10.26
N GLY A 240 -14.66 -11.32 11.49
CA GLY A 240 -15.86 -11.52 12.30
C GLY A 240 -15.96 -12.92 12.92
N VAL A 241 -17.02 -13.15 13.68
CA VAL A 241 -17.39 -14.41 14.34
C VAL A 241 -18.83 -14.73 13.98
N ASP A 242 -19.07 -15.91 13.41
CA ASP A 242 -20.43 -16.40 13.10
C ASP A 242 -21.16 -16.83 14.38
N ALA A 243 -21.74 -15.85 15.08
CA ALA A 243 -22.50 -16.09 16.31
C ALA A 243 -23.94 -16.61 16.09
N VAL A 244 -24.39 -16.71 14.84
CA VAL A 244 -25.74 -17.17 14.45
C VAL A 244 -25.72 -18.65 14.05
N GLY A 245 -24.71 -19.04 13.27
CA GLY A 245 -24.44 -20.40 12.85
C GLY A 245 -23.52 -21.12 13.82
N ARG A 246 -22.21 -21.05 13.56
CA ARG A 246 -21.16 -21.87 14.19
C ARG A 246 -21.04 -21.69 15.70
N PHE A 247 -20.94 -20.45 16.17
CA PHE A 247 -20.78 -20.15 17.60
C PHE A 247 -22.14 -19.79 18.19
N ASN A 248 -23.02 -20.79 18.31
CA ASN A 248 -24.37 -20.63 18.80
C ASN A 248 -24.66 -21.64 19.94
N PRO A 249 -24.90 -21.17 21.18
CA PRO A 249 -25.17 -22.06 22.31
C PRO A 249 -26.47 -22.86 22.17
N GLU A 250 -27.44 -22.39 21.38
CA GLU A 250 -28.70 -23.11 21.14
C GLU A 250 -28.54 -24.30 20.19
N LYS A 251 -27.47 -24.31 19.37
CA LYS A 251 -27.19 -25.36 18.38
C LYS A 251 -26.16 -26.36 18.88
N GLU A 252 -25.38 -25.99 19.90
CA GLU A 252 -24.30 -26.82 20.42
C GLU A 252 -24.80 -27.79 21.49
N ALA A 253 -25.20 -29.00 21.06
CA ALA A 253 -25.73 -30.03 21.94
C ALA A 253 -24.65 -30.92 22.60
N ASN A 254 -23.37 -30.77 22.23
CA ASN A 254 -22.33 -31.76 22.57
C ASN A 254 -21.64 -31.51 23.91
N ARG A 255 -22.12 -30.58 24.74
CA ARG A 255 -21.49 -30.24 26.03
C ARG A 255 -21.17 -31.47 26.88
N LEU A 256 -22.15 -32.36 27.04
CA LEU A 256 -22.01 -33.58 27.87
C LEU A 256 -20.99 -34.55 27.26
N ASP A 257 -20.98 -34.71 25.94
CA ASP A 257 -20.06 -35.61 25.24
C ASP A 257 -18.61 -35.11 25.33
N ILE A 258 -18.38 -33.80 25.15
CA ILE A 258 -17.06 -33.19 25.31
C ILE A 258 -16.57 -33.33 26.75
N ARG A 259 -17.42 -33.04 27.74
CA ARG A 259 -17.07 -33.18 29.16
C ARG A 259 -16.75 -34.63 29.52
N LYS A 260 -17.58 -35.57 29.09
CA LYS A 260 -17.37 -37.01 29.32
C LYS A 260 -16.07 -37.50 28.68
N GLY A 261 -15.77 -37.08 27.45
CA GLY A 261 -14.53 -37.44 26.74
C GLY A 261 -13.26 -36.92 27.43
N LEU A 262 -13.37 -35.83 28.20
CA LEU A 262 -12.28 -35.27 28.99
C LEU A 262 -12.31 -35.71 30.46
N GLY A 263 -13.29 -36.50 30.88
CA GLY A 263 -13.44 -36.90 32.29
C GLY A 263 -13.88 -35.75 33.22
N ILE A 264 -14.51 -34.71 32.68
CA ILE A 264 -15.06 -33.60 33.46
C ILE A 264 -16.47 -34.00 33.97
N PRO A 265 -16.78 -33.88 35.27
CA PRO A 265 -18.12 -34.15 35.76
C PRO A 265 -19.15 -33.16 35.20
N GLU A 266 -20.39 -33.63 35.05
CA GLU A 266 -21.45 -32.90 34.35
C GLU A 266 -21.77 -31.53 34.98
N ASN A 267 -21.82 -31.46 36.31
CA ASN A 267 -22.23 -30.27 37.06
C ASN A 267 -21.07 -29.37 37.49
N SER A 268 -19.82 -29.77 37.23
CA SER A 268 -18.65 -28.99 37.63
C SER A 268 -18.54 -27.69 36.84
N PHE A 269 -17.96 -26.68 37.46
CA PHE A 269 -17.66 -25.41 36.80
C PHE A 269 -16.36 -25.53 35.99
N VAL A 270 -16.36 -25.09 34.74
CA VAL A 270 -15.20 -25.19 33.83
C VAL A 270 -14.75 -23.81 33.37
N PHE A 271 -13.55 -23.40 33.79
CA PHE A 271 -12.83 -22.33 33.11
C PHE A 271 -12.17 -22.85 31.84
N GLY A 272 -12.19 -22.06 30.78
CA GLY A 272 -11.60 -22.41 29.50
C GLY A 272 -10.60 -21.40 28.98
N PHE A 273 -9.55 -21.90 28.34
CA PHE A 273 -8.62 -21.13 27.51
C PHE A 273 -8.57 -21.77 26.12
N VAL A 274 -8.60 -20.94 25.08
CA VAL A 274 -8.50 -21.38 23.68
C VAL A 274 -7.39 -20.60 23.00
N GLY A 275 -6.40 -21.32 22.48
CA GLY A 275 -5.29 -20.75 21.73
C GLY A 275 -3.99 -21.53 21.90
N ARG A 276 -2.93 -20.99 21.28
CA ARG A 276 -1.58 -21.56 21.41
C ARG A 276 -1.08 -21.42 22.85
N ILE A 277 -0.51 -22.49 23.39
CA ILE A 277 0.03 -22.51 24.77
C ILE A 277 1.47 -22.00 24.72
N VAL A 278 1.63 -20.69 24.79
CA VAL A 278 2.91 -19.96 24.67
C VAL A 278 3.01 -18.86 25.71
N ARG A 279 4.22 -18.39 25.99
CA ARG A 279 4.47 -17.36 27.00
C ARG A 279 3.69 -16.06 26.73
N ASP A 280 3.64 -15.58 25.49
CA ASP A 280 2.87 -14.37 25.10
C ASP A 280 1.38 -14.41 25.53
N LYS A 281 0.81 -15.60 25.81
CA LYS A 281 -0.59 -15.81 26.19
C LYS A 281 -0.86 -15.78 27.70
N GLY A 282 0.15 -15.48 28.53
CA GLY A 282 0.00 -15.35 29.98
C GLY A 282 -0.35 -16.65 30.69
N ILE A 283 0.09 -17.79 30.14
CA ILE A 283 -0.17 -19.13 30.70
C ILE A 283 0.41 -19.25 32.13
N LYS A 284 1.47 -18.51 32.44
CA LYS A 284 2.05 -18.43 33.79
C LYS A 284 1.07 -17.82 34.79
N GLU A 285 0.44 -16.70 34.44
CA GLU A 285 -0.55 -16.02 35.27
C GLU A 285 -1.77 -16.90 35.48
N LEU A 286 -2.22 -17.59 34.43
CA LEU A 286 -3.31 -18.56 34.52
C LEU A 286 -2.97 -19.69 35.50
N ALA A 287 -1.73 -20.22 35.45
CA ALA A 287 -1.28 -21.25 36.39
C ALA A 287 -1.25 -20.75 37.84
N ALA A 288 -0.77 -19.53 38.06
CA ALA A 288 -0.72 -18.93 39.38
C ALA A 288 -2.14 -18.70 39.96
N ALA A 289 -3.06 -18.17 39.16
CA ALA A 289 -4.46 -18.03 39.56
C ALA A 289 -5.12 -19.39 39.82
N TRP A 290 -4.89 -20.37 38.94
CA TRP A 290 -5.43 -21.72 39.06
C TRP A 290 -5.00 -22.42 40.35
N ARG A 291 -3.73 -22.27 40.78
CA ARG A 291 -3.24 -22.81 42.08
C ARG A 291 -4.10 -22.38 43.26
N SER A 292 -4.57 -21.13 43.25
CA SER A 292 -5.41 -20.60 44.32
C SER A 292 -6.86 -21.06 44.18
N ILE A 293 -7.43 -20.99 42.97
CA ILE A 293 -8.80 -21.43 42.67
C ILE A 293 -9.02 -22.90 43.03
N ARG A 294 -8.14 -23.79 42.58
CA ARG A 294 -8.25 -25.23 42.81
C ARG A 294 -8.16 -25.62 44.30
N ARG A 295 -7.51 -24.79 45.12
CA ARG A 295 -7.36 -25.04 46.56
C ARG A 295 -8.65 -24.76 47.30
N ASP A 296 -9.36 -23.71 46.89
CA ASP A 296 -10.51 -23.19 47.62
C ASP A 296 -11.85 -23.73 47.06
N PHE A 297 -11.86 -24.18 45.80
CA PHE A 297 -13.02 -24.80 45.16
C PHE A 297 -12.67 -26.23 44.74
N SER A 298 -13.42 -27.21 45.24
CA SER A 298 -13.24 -28.63 44.93
C SER A 298 -13.85 -29.01 43.57
N ASP A 299 -14.99 -28.42 43.21
CA ASP A 299 -15.78 -28.76 42.01
C ASP A 299 -15.56 -27.78 40.84
N VAL A 300 -14.29 -27.53 40.52
CA VAL A 300 -13.88 -26.64 39.43
C VAL A 300 -12.79 -27.29 38.58
N HIS A 301 -12.88 -27.11 37.27
CA HIS A 301 -11.95 -27.64 36.29
C HIS A 301 -11.42 -26.54 35.36
N LEU A 302 -10.26 -26.79 34.76
CA LEU A 302 -9.63 -25.93 33.77
C LEU A 302 -9.45 -26.69 32.45
N MET A 303 -9.97 -26.16 31.36
CA MET A 303 -9.81 -26.70 30.01
C MET A 303 -8.84 -25.84 29.19
N LEU A 304 -7.77 -26.46 28.71
CA LEU A 304 -6.74 -25.83 27.87
C LEU A 304 -6.85 -26.37 26.44
N VAL A 305 -7.51 -25.60 25.58
CA VAL A 305 -7.76 -25.96 24.18
C VAL A 305 -6.67 -25.38 23.28
N GLY A 306 -5.78 -26.23 22.79
CA GLY A 306 -4.70 -25.85 21.89
C GLY A 306 -3.40 -26.61 22.14
N LYS A 307 -2.41 -26.34 21.29
CA LYS A 307 -1.10 -26.99 21.32
C LYS A 307 -0.02 -26.07 21.89
N ALA A 308 0.91 -26.64 22.65
CA ALA A 308 2.15 -25.97 23.03
C ALA A 308 3.10 -25.84 21.82
N GLU A 309 3.75 -24.69 21.67
CA GLU A 309 4.69 -24.43 20.58
C GLU A 309 6.09 -24.11 21.12
N SER A 310 7.12 -24.62 20.45
CA SER A 310 8.53 -24.40 20.82
C SER A 310 9.07 -23.01 20.49
N GLY A 311 8.32 -22.19 19.73
CA GLY A 311 8.78 -20.87 19.29
C GLY A 311 8.79 -19.78 20.38
N ASP A 312 7.97 -19.96 21.42
CA ASP A 312 7.87 -19.08 22.60
C ASP A 312 7.38 -19.91 23.80
N PRO A 313 8.21 -20.87 24.26
CA PRO A 313 7.77 -21.92 25.16
C PRO A 313 7.37 -21.37 26.52
N VAL A 314 6.34 -21.97 27.11
CA VAL A 314 6.01 -21.82 28.52
C VAL A 314 7.09 -22.56 29.34
N SER A 315 7.38 -22.11 30.56
CA SER A 315 8.34 -22.79 31.43
C SER A 315 7.88 -24.21 31.76
N ASP A 316 8.82 -25.16 31.77
CA ASP A 316 8.56 -26.57 32.08
C ASP A 316 7.83 -26.73 33.43
N GLU A 317 8.20 -25.96 34.45
CA GLU A 317 7.52 -25.96 35.76
C GLU A 317 6.00 -25.69 35.65
N THR A 318 5.60 -24.79 34.76
CA THR A 318 4.18 -24.44 34.57
C THR A 318 3.43 -25.53 33.80
N LEU A 319 4.06 -26.12 32.79
CA LEU A 319 3.46 -27.22 32.03
C LEU A 319 3.33 -28.46 32.92
N GLU A 320 4.39 -28.84 33.64
CA GLU A 320 4.36 -29.95 34.59
C GLU A 320 3.32 -29.74 35.69
N PHE A 321 3.15 -28.51 36.17
CA PHE A 321 2.12 -28.18 37.15
C PHE A 321 0.72 -28.48 36.62
N PHE A 322 0.42 -28.08 35.38
CA PHE A 322 -0.87 -28.37 34.77
C PHE A 322 -1.03 -29.86 34.45
N GLU A 323 0.00 -30.53 33.92
CA GLU A 323 -0.05 -31.95 33.54
C GLU A 323 -0.24 -32.88 34.75
N LYS A 324 0.25 -32.49 35.94
CA LYS A 324 0.09 -33.27 37.18
C LYS A 324 -1.25 -33.03 37.88
N ASP A 325 -2.04 -32.05 37.46
CA ASP A 325 -3.31 -31.71 38.09
C ASP A 325 -4.48 -32.36 37.34
N GLU A 326 -5.12 -33.36 37.95
CA GLU A 326 -6.24 -34.12 37.37
C GLU A 326 -7.47 -33.25 37.00
N ARG A 327 -7.53 -32.02 37.50
CA ARG A 327 -8.59 -31.05 37.18
C ARG A 327 -8.25 -30.14 35.99
N VAL A 328 -7.10 -30.33 35.36
CA VAL A 328 -6.65 -29.58 34.18
C VAL A 328 -6.65 -30.49 32.96
N HIS A 329 -7.35 -30.06 31.91
CA HIS A 329 -7.67 -30.88 30.75
C HIS A 329 -7.07 -30.30 29.49
N PHE A 330 -6.06 -30.97 28.93
CA PHE A 330 -5.46 -30.60 27.64
C PHE A 330 -6.15 -31.31 26.50
N THR A 331 -6.61 -30.56 25.48
CA THR A 331 -7.26 -31.16 24.30
C THR A 331 -6.31 -31.30 23.11
N GLY A 332 -5.16 -30.61 23.14
CA GLY A 332 -4.26 -30.52 22.00
C GLY A 332 -4.83 -29.66 20.86
N PHE A 333 -4.43 -29.93 19.63
CA PHE A 333 -4.93 -29.20 18.46
C PHE A 333 -6.35 -29.64 18.11
N CYS A 334 -7.29 -28.69 18.13
CA CYS A 334 -8.70 -28.92 17.78
C CYS A 334 -9.04 -28.19 16.49
N PRO A 335 -9.41 -28.89 15.39
CA PRO A 335 -9.82 -28.25 14.14
C PRO A 335 -11.09 -27.40 14.29
N ASP A 336 -12.03 -27.87 15.11
CA ASP A 336 -13.22 -27.11 15.49
C ASP A 336 -13.27 -26.91 17.00
N VAL A 337 -13.35 -25.65 17.40
CA VAL A 337 -13.30 -25.21 18.81
C VAL A 337 -14.68 -24.90 19.38
N ALA A 338 -15.72 -24.76 18.53
CA ALA A 338 -17.06 -24.39 18.97
C ALA A 338 -17.64 -25.34 20.04
N PRO A 339 -17.51 -26.68 19.92
CA PRO A 339 -18.00 -27.61 20.94
C PRO A 339 -17.31 -27.45 22.30
N TYR A 340 -16.03 -27.08 22.29
CA TYR A 340 -15.26 -26.88 23.52
C TYR A 340 -15.70 -25.62 24.25
N TYR A 341 -16.07 -24.55 23.55
CA TYR A 341 -16.71 -23.39 24.18
C TYR A 341 -18.06 -23.76 24.81
N GLY A 342 -18.89 -24.58 24.14
CA GLY A 342 -20.14 -25.09 24.72
C GLY A 342 -19.93 -25.95 25.98
N ALA A 343 -18.74 -26.53 26.16
CA ALA A 343 -18.36 -27.29 27.34
C ALA A 343 -17.82 -26.45 28.51
N MET A 344 -17.56 -25.15 28.29
CA MET A 344 -17.05 -24.21 29.30
C MET A 344 -18.19 -23.48 30.04
N ASP A 345 -17.86 -22.87 31.18
CA ASP A 345 -18.74 -21.97 31.94
C ASP A 345 -18.20 -20.54 31.97
N ALA A 346 -16.89 -20.36 31.81
CA ALA A 346 -16.26 -19.06 31.67
C ALA A 346 -14.99 -19.16 30.84
N PHE A 347 -14.64 -18.08 30.14
CA PHE A 347 -13.46 -18.02 29.28
C PHE A 347 -12.40 -17.06 29.82
N VAL A 348 -11.12 -17.45 29.74
CA VAL A 348 -9.99 -16.68 30.27
C VAL A 348 -8.91 -16.49 29.20
N LEU A 349 -8.47 -15.24 28.99
CA LEU A 349 -7.40 -14.87 28.07
C LEU A 349 -6.44 -13.83 28.71
N PRO A 350 -5.42 -14.28 29.48
CA PRO A 350 -4.49 -13.38 30.18
C PRO A 350 -3.31 -12.93 29.29
N SER A 351 -3.57 -12.64 28.01
CA SER A 351 -2.53 -12.38 27.00
C SER A 351 -1.79 -11.06 27.22
N TYR A 352 -0.50 -11.02 26.90
CA TYR A 352 0.30 -9.79 26.95
C TYR A 352 0.21 -8.95 25.68
N ARG A 353 -0.17 -9.55 24.54
CA ARG A 353 -0.26 -8.85 23.26
C ARG A 353 -1.28 -9.49 22.34
N GLU A 354 -2.22 -8.68 21.88
CA GLU A 354 -3.19 -9.05 20.86
C GLU A 354 -3.27 -8.01 19.75
N GLY A 355 -3.64 -8.50 18.57
CA GLY A 355 -4.02 -7.66 17.45
C GLY A 355 -5.47 -7.26 17.56
N PHE A 356 -6.33 -8.22 17.26
CA PHE A 356 -7.72 -8.27 17.67
C PHE A 356 -8.00 -9.74 17.99
N PRO A 357 -8.16 -10.12 19.27
CA PRO A 357 -8.31 -11.53 19.62
C PRO A 357 -9.70 -12.01 19.22
N VAL A 358 -9.77 -13.07 18.43
CA VAL A 358 -11.05 -13.65 17.99
C VAL A 358 -11.64 -14.56 19.08
N THR A 359 -10.80 -15.20 19.89
CA THR A 359 -11.26 -16.17 20.90
C THR A 359 -12.15 -15.59 22.02
N PRO A 360 -11.97 -14.32 22.49
CA PRO A 360 -12.96 -13.66 23.34
C PRO A 360 -14.30 -13.44 22.64
N LEU A 361 -14.30 -13.08 21.34
CA LEU A 361 -15.55 -12.92 20.59
C LEU A 361 -16.24 -14.27 20.37
N GLU A 362 -15.50 -15.35 20.13
CA GLU A 362 -16.04 -16.72 20.04
C GLU A 362 -16.66 -17.16 21.36
N ALA A 363 -15.97 -16.93 22.48
CA ALA A 363 -16.50 -17.21 23.82
C ALA A 363 -17.76 -16.38 24.13
N SER A 364 -17.72 -15.07 23.87
CA SER A 364 -18.88 -14.19 24.02
C SER A 364 -20.03 -14.59 23.09
N ALA A 365 -19.75 -15.03 21.85
CA ALA A 365 -20.78 -15.56 20.95
C ALA A 365 -21.47 -16.77 21.56
N MET A 366 -20.74 -17.65 22.24
CA MET A 366 -21.28 -18.80 22.98
C MET A 366 -21.98 -18.41 24.30
N GLY A 367 -22.07 -17.12 24.61
CA GLY A 367 -22.73 -16.63 25.83
C GLY A 367 -21.89 -16.80 27.09
N LEU A 368 -20.58 -17.03 26.96
CA LEU A 368 -19.70 -17.19 28.12
C LEU A 368 -19.26 -15.82 28.67
N PRO A 369 -19.21 -15.65 30.00
CA PRO A 369 -18.48 -14.53 30.59
C PRO A 369 -16.99 -14.65 30.27
N VAL A 370 -16.38 -13.52 29.92
CA VAL A 370 -14.97 -13.45 29.49
C VAL A 370 -14.16 -12.69 30.52
N ILE A 371 -13.01 -13.24 30.93
CA ILE A 371 -11.94 -12.52 31.60
C ILE A 371 -10.77 -12.37 30.62
N ALA A 372 -10.36 -11.15 30.31
CA ALA A 372 -9.25 -10.90 29.39
C ALA A 372 -8.29 -9.84 29.93
N SER A 373 -7.03 -9.86 29.50
CA SER A 373 -6.11 -8.78 29.86
C SER A 373 -6.52 -7.45 29.24
N ASN A 374 -6.39 -6.36 30.00
CA ASN A 374 -6.60 -4.98 29.59
C ASN A 374 -5.45 -4.49 28.70
N ILE A 375 -5.41 -5.04 27.49
CA ILE A 375 -4.45 -4.71 26.44
C ILE A 375 -5.20 -4.31 25.17
N ARG A 376 -4.46 -3.70 24.25
CA ARG A 376 -4.96 -3.37 22.90
C ARG A 376 -5.49 -4.63 22.22
N GLY A 377 -6.54 -4.49 21.43
CA GLY A 377 -7.28 -5.61 20.84
C GLY A 377 -8.28 -6.22 21.81
N CYS A 378 -7.86 -6.66 23.01
CA CYS A 378 -8.78 -7.18 24.03
C CYS A 378 -9.81 -6.12 24.46
N ALA A 379 -9.36 -4.89 24.71
CA ALA A 379 -10.24 -3.76 25.07
C ALA A 379 -11.18 -3.32 23.93
N ASP A 380 -10.91 -3.74 22.68
CA ASP A 380 -11.85 -3.53 21.57
C ASP A 380 -12.86 -4.69 21.43
N ALA A 381 -12.53 -5.87 21.95
CA ALA A 381 -13.34 -7.09 21.89
C ALA A 381 -14.23 -7.29 23.13
N VAL A 382 -13.87 -6.70 24.28
CA VAL A 382 -14.57 -6.82 25.56
C VAL A 382 -14.76 -5.43 26.17
N VAL A 383 -16.01 -5.13 26.54
CA VAL A 383 -16.37 -3.91 27.29
C VAL A 383 -16.40 -4.26 28.77
N ASP A 384 -15.43 -3.71 29.51
CA ASP A 384 -15.23 -4.00 30.92
C ASP A 384 -16.48 -3.75 31.78
N GLY A 385 -16.80 -4.69 32.68
CA GLY A 385 -17.99 -4.71 33.53
C GLY A 385 -19.33 -4.96 32.81
N GLN A 386 -19.35 -4.91 31.48
CA GLN A 386 -20.57 -5.05 30.67
C GLN A 386 -20.64 -6.38 29.93
N THR A 387 -19.59 -6.75 29.19
CA THR A 387 -19.52 -7.97 28.37
C THR A 387 -18.46 -8.96 28.87
N GLY A 388 -17.67 -8.55 29.86
CA GLY A 388 -16.60 -9.32 30.47
C GLY A 388 -15.82 -8.47 31.47
N ILE A 389 -14.73 -9.02 32.00
CA ILE A 389 -13.84 -8.37 32.97
C ILE A 389 -12.46 -8.19 32.34
N LEU A 390 -11.93 -6.97 32.40
CA LEU A 390 -10.57 -6.66 31.96
C LEU A 390 -9.61 -6.56 33.15
N VAL A 391 -8.54 -7.35 33.14
CA VAL A 391 -7.53 -7.39 34.22
C VAL A 391 -6.20 -6.82 33.77
N ALA A 392 -5.40 -6.23 34.68
CA ALA A 392 -4.08 -5.74 34.30
C ALA A 392 -3.19 -6.86 33.71
N PRO A 393 -2.48 -6.62 32.60
CA PRO A 393 -1.61 -7.64 32.00
C PRO A 393 -0.49 -8.04 32.96
N GLY A 394 -0.29 -9.34 33.16
CA GLY A 394 0.69 -9.89 34.10
C GLY A 394 0.25 -9.95 35.56
N SER A 395 -0.97 -9.50 35.89
CA SER A 395 -1.51 -9.53 37.26
C SER A 395 -2.22 -10.86 37.54
N SER A 396 -1.52 -11.83 38.12
CA SER A 396 -2.13 -13.11 38.52
C SER A 396 -3.16 -12.93 39.65
N SER A 397 -3.00 -11.92 40.50
CA SER A 397 -3.93 -11.62 41.59
C SER A 397 -5.27 -11.06 41.10
N GLU A 398 -5.26 -10.14 40.12
CA GLU A 398 -6.50 -9.64 39.52
C GLU A 398 -7.21 -10.72 38.70
N LEU A 399 -6.43 -11.56 38.00
CA LEU A 399 -6.96 -12.71 37.29
C LEU A 399 -7.67 -13.68 38.24
N GLU A 400 -7.01 -14.04 39.34
CA GLU A 400 -7.60 -14.88 40.39
C GLU A 400 -8.87 -14.24 40.97
N HIS A 401 -8.82 -12.96 41.35
CA HIS A 401 -9.96 -12.26 41.92
C HIS A 401 -11.17 -12.26 40.97
N SER A 402 -10.93 -12.04 39.67
CA SER A 402 -11.96 -12.07 38.64
C SER A 402 -12.53 -13.48 38.43
N MET A 403 -11.69 -14.51 38.45
CA MET A 403 -12.14 -15.90 38.40
C MET A 403 -13.03 -16.25 39.61
N ARG A 404 -12.65 -15.82 40.81
CA ARG A 404 -13.48 -15.99 42.02
C ARG A 404 -14.81 -15.25 41.92
N ALA A 405 -14.79 -14.03 41.39
CA ALA A 405 -16.01 -13.23 41.23
C ALA A 405 -17.01 -13.95 40.32
N ILE A 406 -16.56 -14.52 39.20
CA ILE A 406 -17.41 -15.32 38.30
C ILE A 406 -17.94 -16.59 38.99
N LEU A 407 -17.10 -17.29 39.77
CA LEU A 407 -17.53 -18.51 40.49
C LEU A 407 -18.59 -18.22 41.55
N ASN A 408 -18.46 -17.09 42.26
CA ASN A 408 -19.31 -16.77 43.40
C ASN A 408 -20.61 -16.05 43.01
N ASP A 409 -20.63 -15.36 41.86
CA ASP A 409 -21.78 -14.57 41.41
C ASP A 409 -22.24 -15.03 40.02
N ARG A 410 -23.17 -16.00 40.05
CA ARG A 410 -23.76 -16.59 38.84
C ARG A 410 -24.60 -15.58 38.04
N GLU A 411 -25.31 -14.68 38.72
CA GLU A 411 -26.14 -13.68 38.05
C GLU A 411 -25.26 -12.68 37.27
N MET A 412 -24.15 -12.24 37.87
CA MET A 412 -23.15 -11.44 37.18
C MET A 412 -22.57 -12.20 35.99
N ALA A 413 -22.19 -13.47 36.16
CA ALA A 413 -21.63 -14.29 35.09
C ALA A 413 -22.59 -14.42 33.89
N GLU A 414 -23.86 -14.74 34.14
CA GLU A 414 -24.90 -14.84 33.11
C GLU A 414 -25.16 -13.49 32.42
N ARG A 415 -25.20 -12.39 33.19
CA ARG A 415 -25.34 -11.03 32.64
C ARG A 415 -24.18 -10.66 31.72
N LEU A 416 -22.93 -10.92 32.14
CA LEU A 416 -21.74 -10.62 31.33
C LEU A 416 -21.74 -11.45 30.03
N GLY A 417 -22.05 -12.74 30.13
CA GLY A 417 -22.13 -13.65 28.99
C GLY A 417 -23.23 -13.26 27.98
N GLY A 418 -24.44 -12.98 28.47
CA GLY A 418 -25.57 -12.55 27.64
C GLY A 418 -25.31 -11.23 26.92
N ASN A 419 -24.75 -10.24 27.64
CA ASN A 419 -24.34 -8.97 27.04
C ASN A 419 -23.21 -9.15 26.02
N GLY A 420 -22.26 -10.03 26.30
CA GLY A 420 -21.19 -10.40 25.35
C GLY A 420 -21.75 -10.98 24.06
N ARG A 421 -22.68 -11.93 24.13
CA ARG A 421 -23.33 -12.50 22.94
C ARG A 421 -24.04 -11.43 22.12
N LYS A 422 -24.82 -10.57 22.77
CA LYS A 422 -25.49 -9.43 22.11
C LYS A 422 -24.48 -8.51 21.41
N PHE A 423 -23.39 -8.17 22.11
CA PHE A 423 -22.34 -7.31 21.55
C PHE A 423 -21.70 -7.92 20.29
N VAL A 424 -21.44 -9.23 20.27
CA VAL A 424 -20.91 -9.93 19.08
C VAL A 424 -21.90 -9.95 17.93
N LEU A 425 -23.17 -10.29 18.19
CA LEU A 425 -24.24 -10.32 17.20
C LEU A 425 -24.44 -8.97 16.50
N GLU A 426 -24.34 -7.87 17.25
CA GLU A 426 -24.54 -6.53 16.70
C GLU A 426 -23.34 -6.00 15.93
N ASN A 427 -22.11 -6.40 16.28
CA ASN A 427 -20.91 -5.66 15.87
C ASN A 427 -19.87 -6.47 15.09
N PHE A 428 -19.84 -7.80 15.26
CA PHE A 428 -18.75 -8.63 14.77
C PHE A 428 -19.23 -9.82 13.92
N GLN A 429 -20.44 -9.76 13.38
CA GLN A 429 -20.88 -10.73 12.37
C GLN A 429 -19.97 -10.67 11.13
N PRO A 430 -19.68 -11.80 10.47
CA PRO A 430 -18.76 -11.82 9.34
C PRO A 430 -19.26 -11.01 8.14
N THR A 431 -20.53 -11.21 7.74
CA THR A 431 -21.09 -10.61 6.52
C THR A 431 -21.02 -9.07 6.48
N PRO A 432 -21.41 -8.33 7.53
CA PRO A 432 -21.23 -6.86 7.54
C PRO A 432 -19.78 -6.41 7.35
N ILE A 433 -18.82 -7.11 7.95
CA ILE A 433 -17.38 -6.80 7.81
C ILE A 433 -16.95 -7.04 6.36
N TRP A 434 -17.32 -8.18 5.78
CA TRP A 434 -16.98 -8.52 4.41
C TRP A 434 -17.59 -7.54 3.40
N GLN A 435 -18.86 -7.17 3.58
CA GLN A 435 -19.53 -6.14 2.77
C GLN A 435 -18.82 -4.78 2.87
N GLY A 436 -18.41 -4.39 4.09
CA GLY A 436 -17.63 -3.17 4.31
C GLY A 436 -16.30 -3.18 3.56
N LEU A 437 -15.61 -4.32 3.56
CA LEU A 437 -14.35 -4.51 2.85
C LEU A 437 -14.54 -4.48 1.32
N THR A 438 -15.54 -5.19 0.80
CA THR A 438 -15.96 -5.17 -0.61
C THR A 438 -16.28 -3.76 -1.10
N LYS A 439 -16.99 -2.96 -0.30
CA LYS A 439 -17.33 -1.57 -0.61
C LYS A 439 -16.08 -0.72 -0.79
N GLU A 440 -15.08 -0.89 0.09
CA GLU A 440 -13.81 -0.17 -0.02
C GLU A 440 -13.02 -0.60 -1.27
N TYR A 441 -12.97 -1.89 -1.60
CA TYR A 441 -12.34 -2.36 -2.83
C TYR A 441 -12.96 -1.73 -4.08
N LYS A 442 -14.30 -1.80 -4.19
CA LYS A 442 -15.04 -1.22 -5.31
C LYS A 442 -14.86 0.30 -5.39
N MET A 443 -14.74 0.99 -4.25
CA MET A 443 -14.48 2.43 -4.20
C MET A 443 -13.05 2.76 -4.69
N LEU A 444 -12.05 2.02 -4.25
CA LEU A 444 -10.66 2.23 -4.65
C LEU A 444 -10.43 1.95 -6.13
N LEU A 445 -11.06 0.91 -6.68
CA LEU A 445 -11.02 0.62 -8.11
C LEU A 445 -11.60 1.77 -8.95
N LYS A 446 -12.69 2.39 -8.50
CA LYS A 446 -13.29 3.55 -9.18
C LYS A 446 -12.41 4.80 -9.15
N SER A 447 -11.64 4.99 -8.07
CA SER A 447 -10.77 6.18 -7.91
C SER A 447 -9.39 6.04 -8.57
N HIS A 448 -8.95 4.82 -8.88
CA HIS A 448 -7.65 4.54 -9.49
C HIS A 448 -7.77 3.80 -10.83
N PRO A 449 -8.40 4.40 -11.87
CA PRO A 449 -8.62 3.73 -13.14
C PRO A 449 -7.32 3.51 -13.95
N SER A 450 -6.22 4.19 -13.61
CA SER A 450 -4.97 4.14 -14.37
C SER A 450 -3.83 3.43 -13.63
N ARG A 451 -3.12 2.52 -14.32
CA ARG A 451 -1.90 1.80 -13.86
C ARG A 451 -0.65 2.70 -13.70
N GLN A 452 -0.82 4.01 -13.51
CA GLN A 452 0.29 4.97 -13.46
C GLN A 452 0.77 5.23 -12.03
N THR A 453 1.01 4.18 -11.25
CA THR A 453 1.55 4.33 -9.89
C THR A 453 2.87 3.57 -9.76
N GLY A 454 3.68 3.96 -8.77
CA GLY A 454 4.82 3.15 -8.36
C GLY A 454 6.14 3.40 -9.11
N LEU A 455 6.92 2.33 -9.34
CA LEU A 455 8.25 2.42 -9.95
C LEU A 455 8.24 3.10 -11.33
N PRO A 456 7.29 2.81 -12.24
CA PRO A 456 7.24 3.49 -13.53
C PRO A 456 7.11 5.01 -13.41
N LEU A 457 6.29 5.51 -12.47
CA LEU A 457 6.13 6.94 -12.23
C LEU A 457 7.39 7.55 -11.61
N PHE A 458 8.04 6.84 -10.69
CA PHE A 458 9.35 7.24 -10.16
C PHE A 458 10.39 7.34 -11.28
N LEU A 459 10.46 6.33 -12.16
CA LEU A 459 11.35 6.35 -13.31
C LEU A 459 10.99 7.45 -14.31
N LYS A 460 9.70 7.75 -14.51
CA LYS A 460 9.25 8.91 -15.31
C LYS A 460 9.78 10.20 -14.73
N ARG A 461 9.73 10.34 -13.40
CA ARG A 461 10.27 11.51 -12.71
C ARG A 461 11.78 11.63 -12.82
N VAL A 462 12.50 10.51 -12.71
CA VAL A 462 13.95 10.46 -12.93
C VAL A 462 14.29 10.84 -14.38
N MET A 463 13.54 10.32 -15.36
CA MET A 463 13.68 10.69 -16.77
C MET A 463 13.44 12.18 -16.99
N ASP A 464 12.39 12.75 -16.39
CA ASP A 464 12.13 14.20 -16.42
C ASP A 464 13.35 14.97 -15.89
N PHE A 465 13.93 14.55 -14.76
CA PHE A 465 15.12 15.19 -14.18
C PHE A 465 16.38 15.08 -15.07
N ILE A 466 16.61 13.91 -15.68
CA ILE A 466 17.74 13.67 -16.58
C ILE A 466 17.68 14.59 -17.79
N VAL A 467 16.49 14.91 -18.30
CA VAL A 467 16.32 15.77 -19.48
C VAL A 467 16.22 17.25 -19.08
N ILE A 468 15.52 17.59 -17.99
CA ILE A 468 15.25 18.98 -17.59
C ILE A 468 16.48 19.70 -17.06
N ILE A 469 17.36 19.03 -16.31
CA ILE A 469 18.52 19.67 -15.68
C ILE A 469 19.51 20.16 -16.74
N PRO A 470 19.94 19.32 -17.72
CA PRO A 470 20.77 19.79 -18.83
C PRO A 470 20.06 20.83 -19.70
N ALA A 471 18.77 20.63 -19.98
CA ALA A 471 17.99 21.58 -20.80
C ALA A 471 17.91 22.97 -20.15
N LEU A 472 17.68 23.05 -18.83
CA LEU A 472 17.67 24.31 -18.09
C LEU A 472 19.03 25.00 -18.16
N ILE A 473 20.14 24.27 -17.94
CA ILE A 473 21.49 24.85 -18.02
C ILE A 473 21.77 25.41 -19.42
N LEU A 474 21.43 24.65 -20.47
CA LEU A 474 21.65 25.04 -21.85
C LEU A 474 20.76 26.20 -22.29
N LEU A 475 19.49 26.21 -21.88
CA LEU A 475 18.50 27.20 -22.30
C LEU A 475 18.47 28.43 -21.39
N PHE A 476 19.16 28.41 -20.25
CA PHE A 476 19.18 29.55 -19.31
C PHE A 476 19.64 30.86 -19.96
N PRO A 477 20.73 30.91 -20.77
CA PRO A 477 21.12 32.15 -21.45
C PRO A 477 20.03 32.65 -22.41
N VAL A 478 19.37 31.74 -23.14
CA VAL A 478 18.26 32.09 -24.05
C VAL A 478 17.08 32.64 -23.26
N MET A 479 16.71 32.01 -22.15
CA MET A 479 15.65 32.50 -21.26
C MET A 479 15.97 33.88 -20.69
N ALA A 480 17.23 34.15 -20.33
CA ALA A 480 17.65 35.46 -19.84
C ALA A 480 17.51 36.54 -20.91
N VAL A 481 17.93 36.24 -22.16
CA VAL A 481 17.75 37.17 -23.30
C VAL A 481 16.27 37.43 -23.56
N VAL A 482 15.44 36.38 -23.62
CA VAL A 482 13.99 36.53 -23.80
C VAL A 482 13.37 37.36 -22.67
N ALA A 483 13.79 37.13 -21.42
CA ALA A 483 13.32 37.91 -20.27
C ALA A 483 13.65 39.40 -20.40
N ILE A 484 14.86 39.75 -20.83
CA ILE A 484 15.29 41.13 -21.08
C ILE A 484 14.46 41.75 -22.21
N LEU A 485 14.25 41.03 -23.31
CA LEU A 485 13.46 41.50 -24.45
C LEU A 485 11.99 41.76 -24.05
N VAL A 486 11.39 40.86 -23.27
CA VAL A 486 10.03 41.03 -22.75
C VAL A 486 9.97 42.24 -21.80
N TRP A 487 10.94 42.38 -20.91
CA TRP A 487 11.00 43.51 -19.99
C TRP A 487 11.14 44.85 -20.74
N ALA A 488 12.02 44.92 -21.74
CA ALA A 488 12.25 46.13 -22.51
C ALA A 488 11.05 46.53 -23.39
N ASN A 489 10.31 45.57 -23.94
CA ASN A 489 9.22 45.86 -24.89
C ASN A 489 7.83 45.91 -24.24
N LEU A 490 7.59 45.12 -23.20
CA LEU A 490 6.27 45.02 -22.56
C LEU A 490 6.27 45.54 -21.12
N GLY A 491 7.44 45.66 -20.47
CA GLY A 491 7.60 46.06 -19.06
C GLY A 491 7.51 44.91 -18.05
N PHE A 492 7.15 45.22 -16.81
CA PHE A 492 6.84 44.23 -15.76
C PHE A 492 5.32 43.94 -15.72
N PRO A 493 4.87 42.69 -15.41
CA PRO A 493 5.65 41.50 -15.14
C PRO A 493 6.20 40.80 -16.40
N VAL A 494 7.42 40.24 -16.29
CA VAL A 494 8.07 39.47 -17.37
C VAL A 494 7.43 38.08 -17.53
N ILE A 495 7.11 37.44 -16.40
CA ILE A 495 6.46 36.13 -16.38
C ILE A 495 4.96 36.32 -16.22
N PHE A 496 4.21 35.81 -17.18
CA PHE A 496 2.78 35.62 -17.09
C PHE A 496 2.46 34.35 -16.28
N ARG A 497 1.49 34.45 -15.36
CA ARG A 497 1.06 33.34 -14.50
C ARG A 497 -0.44 33.17 -14.62
N GLU A 498 -0.88 31.94 -14.87
CA GLU A 498 -2.30 31.58 -14.94
C GLU A 498 -2.56 30.30 -14.15
N LYS A 499 -3.70 30.21 -13.46
CA LYS A 499 -4.11 28.95 -12.83
C LYS A 499 -4.63 28.00 -13.90
N ARG A 500 -4.00 26.83 -14.01
CA ARG A 500 -4.43 25.75 -14.90
C ARG A 500 -4.80 24.49 -14.11
N ILE A 501 -5.57 23.62 -14.76
CA ILE A 501 -5.97 22.32 -14.21
C ILE A 501 -4.75 21.39 -14.23
N GLY A 502 -4.36 20.88 -13.05
CA GLY A 502 -3.30 19.90 -12.86
C GLY A 502 -3.82 18.50 -12.53
N GLU A 503 -2.94 17.65 -11.99
CA GLU A 503 -3.28 16.30 -11.56
C GLU A 503 -4.36 16.31 -10.47
N ALA A 504 -5.28 15.35 -10.54
CA ALA A 504 -6.50 15.25 -9.75
C ALA A 504 -7.38 16.51 -9.79
N GLY A 505 -7.24 17.35 -10.83
CA GLY A 505 -7.95 18.62 -10.96
C GLY A 505 -7.41 19.74 -10.07
N LYS A 506 -6.28 19.55 -9.39
CA LYS A 506 -5.70 20.55 -8.49
C LYS A 506 -5.14 21.73 -9.29
N PRO A 507 -5.39 22.99 -8.88
CA PRO A 507 -4.86 24.15 -9.59
C PRO A 507 -3.34 24.29 -9.36
N PHE A 508 -2.62 24.65 -10.41
CA PHE A 508 -1.20 25.04 -10.31
C PHE A 508 -0.92 26.29 -11.16
N TRP A 509 0.22 26.94 -10.88
CA TRP A 509 0.63 28.14 -11.61
C TRP A 509 1.36 27.77 -12.90
N PHE A 510 0.70 27.98 -14.04
CA PHE A 510 1.30 27.79 -15.35
C PHE A 510 2.12 29.02 -15.73
N LEU A 511 3.42 28.83 -15.97
CA LEU A 511 4.38 29.91 -16.19
C LEU A 511 4.69 30.09 -17.68
N LYS A 512 4.61 31.33 -18.16
CA LYS A 512 5.01 31.71 -19.52
C LYS A 512 5.72 33.05 -19.54
N PHE A 513 6.49 33.34 -20.58
CA PHE A 513 6.86 34.73 -20.84
C PHE A 513 5.66 35.51 -21.35
N ARG A 514 5.51 36.75 -20.90
CA ARG A 514 4.44 37.61 -21.39
C ARG A 514 4.65 37.93 -22.87
N THR A 515 3.62 37.72 -23.68
CA THR A 515 3.65 37.94 -25.14
C THR A 515 2.63 38.97 -25.62
N MET A 516 1.81 39.52 -24.70
CA MET A 516 0.73 40.45 -25.01
C MET A 516 0.80 41.69 -24.13
N THR A 517 0.31 42.83 -24.64
CA THR A 517 0.18 44.07 -23.87
C THR A 517 -0.98 43.98 -22.87
N ASN A 518 -0.97 44.86 -21.87
CA ASN A 518 -2.07 45.01 -20.89
C ASN A 518 -2.91 46.25 -21.20
N GLU A 519 -2.90 46.71 -22.45
CA GLU A 519 -3.66 47.88 -22.87
C GLU A 519 -5.16 47.61 -22.74
N LYS A 520 -5.85 48.64 -22.27
CA LYS A 520 -7.28 48.63 -22.01
C LYS A 520 -7.93 49.75 -22.80
N ASP A 521 -9.17 49.52 -23.19
CA ASP A 521 -10.02 50.57 -23.76
C ASP A 521 -10.41 51.62 -22.70
N SER A 522 -11.12 52.65 -23.14
CA SER A 522 -11.65 53.71 -22.28
C SER A 522 -12.65 53.23 -21.22
N GLU A 523 -13.18 52.01 -21.36
CA GLU A 523 -14.10 51.37 -20.42
C GLU A 523 -13.39 50.44 -19.43
N GLY A 524 -12.07 50.27 -19.56
CA GLY A 524 -11.24 49.45 -18.69
C GLY A 524 -11.17 47.96 -19.06
N ASN A 525 -11.74 47.57 -20.20
CA ASN A 525 -11.66 46.21 -20.76
C ASN A 525 -10.36 46.04 -21.56
N LEU A 526 -9.80 44.83 -21.56
CA LEU A 526 -8.62 44.53 -22.36
C LEU A 526 -8.98 44.53 -23.85
N PHE A 527 -8.13 45.12 -24.70
CA PHE A 527 -8.28 45.04 -26.15
C PHE A 527 -8.36 43.57 -26.66
N PRO A 528 -8.90 43.33 -27.85
CA PRO A 528 -8.90 42.00 -28.48
C PRO A 528 -7.50 41.40 -28.55
N ASP A 529 -7.43 40.06 -28.51
CA ASP A 529 -6.15 39.33 -28.47
C ASP A 529 -5.23 39.62 -29.66
N GLU A 530 -5.82 39.94 -30.83
CA GLU A 530 -5.10 40.25 -32.07
C GLU A 530 -4.39 41.61 -32.00
N GLU A 531 -5.01 42.59 -31.34
CA GLU A 531 -4.49 43.95 -31.18
C GLU A 531 -3.42 44.02 -30.09
N ARG A 532 -3.53 43.17 -29.06
CA ARG A 532 -2.57 43.09 -27.95
C ARG A 532 -1.30 42.32 -28.27
N LEU A 533 -1.22 41.66 -29.43
CA LEU A 533 -0.12 40.78 -29.80
C LEU A 533 0.95 41.51 -30.63
N SER A 534 2.06 41.88 -29.98
CA SER A 534 3.19 42.53 -30.65
C SER A 534 3.90 41.61 -31.65
N LEU A 535 4.68 42.18 -32.57
CA LEU A 535 5.53 41.40 -33.51
C LEU A 535 6.48 40.46 -32.77
N LEU A 536 7.07 40.94 -31.68
CA LEU A 536 7.92 40.14 -30.80
C LEU A 536 7.13 39.02 -30.11
N GLY A 537 5.90 39.31 -29.65
CA GLY A 537 4.98 38.34 -29.08
C GLY A 537 4.59 37.23 -30.06
N ARG A 538 4.31 37.59 -31.32
CA ARG A 538 4.08 36.64 -32.43
C ARG A 538 5.28 35.72 -32.64
N PHE A 539 6.48 36.29 -32.68
CA PHE A 539 7.71 35.51 -32.83
C PHE A 539 7.93 34.53 -31.67
N PHE A 540 7.77 34.96 -30.42
CA PHE A 540 7.92 34.08 -29.26
C PHE A 540 6.91 32.93 -29.24
N ARG A 541 5.65 33.16 -29.64
CA ARG A 541 4.65 32.10 -29.76
C ARG A 541 4.96 31.13 -30.91
N ALA A 542 5.37 31.64 -32.06
CA ALA A 542 5.70 30.82 -33.23
C ALA A 542 6.88 29.87 -32.96
N THR A 543 7.87 30.33 -32.18
CA THR A 543 9.05 29.57 -31.78
C THR A 543 8.86 28.80 -30.46
N SER A 544 7.72 28.99 -29.79
CA SER A 544 7.42 28.44 -28.44
C SER A 544 8.42 28.88 -27.36
N LEU A 545 9.17 29.96 -27.59
CA LEU A 545 10.07 30.54 -26.58
C LEU A 545 9.29 31.05 -25.36
N ASP A 546 8.02 31.42 -25.54
CA ASP A 546 7.15 31.86 -24.44
C ASP A 546 6.88 30.75 -23.41
N GLU A 547 7.07 29.48 -23.78
CA GLU A 547 6.78 28.32 -22.94
C GLU A 547 7.97 27.83 -22.10
N LEU A 548 9.18 28.36 -22.33
CA LEU A 548 10.38 27.95 -21.60
C LEU A 548 10.27 28.06 -20.07
N PRO A 549 9.57 29.04 -19.48
CA PRO A 549 9.37 29.09 -18.03
C PRO A 549 8.64 27.86 -17.44
N GLN A 550 7.91 27.09 -18.25
CA GLN A 550 7.26 25.84 -17.81
C GLN A 550 8.29 24.77 -17.38
N LEU A 551 9.55 24.88 -17.82
CA LEU A 551 10.63 24.00 -17.35
C LEU A 551 10.81 24.09 -15.82
N ILE A 552 10.50 25.25 -15.22
CA ILE A 552 10.48 25.43 -13.76
C ILE A 552 9.31 24.66 -13.13
N ASN A 553 8.14 24.61 -13.76
CA ASN A 553 7.01 23.80 -13.28
C ASN A 553 7.34 22.30 -13.30
N VAL A 554 8.05 21.84 -14.33
CA VAL A 554 8.55 20.47 -14.38
C VAL A 554 9.50 20.21 -13.21
N LEU A 555 10.46 21.10 -12.94
CA LEU A 555 11.37 20.96 -11.81
C LEU A 555 10.64 20.91 -10.45
N LYS A 556 9.60 21.75 -10.27
CA LYS A 556 8.75 21.78 -9.06
C LYS A 556 7.86 20.55 -8.88
N GLY A 557 7.62 19.79 -9.94
CA GLY A 557 6.73 18.62 -9.90
C GLY A 557 5.26 18.94 -10.12
N GLU A 558 4.95 20.15 -10.60
CA GLU A 558 3.60 20.55 -10.99
C GLU A 558 3.27 20.11 -12.43
N MET A 559 4.30 19.83 -13.23
CA MET A 559 4.21 19.33 -14.61
C MET A 559 5.24 18.20 -14.84
N SER A 560 5.06 17.46 -15.94
CA SER A 560 6.04 16.54 -16.53
C SER A 560 6.46 17.04 -17.91
N LEU A 561 7.55 16.51 -18.48
CA LEU A 561 7.90 16.83 -19.87
C LEU A 561 6.83 16.32 -20.84
N VAL A 562 6.29 15.13 -20.56
CA VAL A 562 5.26 14.46 -21.37
C VAL A 562 3.99 14.24 -20.56
N GLY A 563 2.87 14.66 -21.12
CA GLY A 563 1.53 14.51 -20.53
C GLY A 563 0.47 15.28 -21.31
N PRO A 564 -0.81 15.15 -20.96
CA PRO A 564 -1.88 15.98 -21.52
C PRO A 564 -1.61 17.46 -21.26
N ARG A 565 -1.86 18.33 -22.24
CA ARG A 565 -1.60 19.77 -22.08
C ARG A 565 -2.54 20.39 -21.03
N PRO A 566 -2.08 21.26 -20.12
CA PRO A 566 -2.93 21.83 -19.08
C PRO A 566 -3.90 22.89 -19.65
N LEU A 567 -5.16 22.80 -19.26
CA LEU A 567 -6.25 23.68 -19.72
C LEU A 567 -6.69 24.68 -18.64
N PRO A 568 -7.33 25.81 -19.02
CA PRO A 568 -7.82 26.81 -18.06
C PRO A 568 -8.83 26.22 -17.07
N MET A 569 -8.83 26.70 -15.83
CA MET A 569 -9.74 26.25 -14.77
C MET A 569 -11.22 26.35 -15.16
N LYS A 570 -11.59 27.33 -15.99
CA LYS A 570 -12.98 27.52 -16.49
C LYS A 570 -13.53 26.31 -17.27
N TYR A 571 -12.67 25.40 -17.73
CA TYR A 571 -13.11 24.20 -18.46
C TYR A 571 -13.32 22.99 -17.56
N LEU A 572 -12.94 23.05 -16.28
CA LEU A 572 -12.98 21.89 -15.37
C LEU A 572 -14.39 21.27 -15.28
N GLU A 573 -15.42 22.11 -15.29
CA GLU A 573 -16.82 21.68 -15.20
C GLU A 573 -17.39 21.16 -16.53
N ARG A 574 -16.73 21.48 -17.67
CA ARG A 574 -17.18 21.11 -19.02
C ARG A 574 -16.76 19.68 -19.43
N PHE A 575 -15.88 19.03 -18.68
CA PHE A 575 -15.39 17.68 -19.04
C PHE A 575 -16.38 16.57 -18.68
N SER A 576 -16.59 15.65 -19.62
CA SER A 576 -17.26 14.37 -19.38
C SER A 576 -16.47 13.50 -18.40
N LYS A 577 -17.08 12.42 -17.88
CA LYS A 577 -16.41 11.48 -16.97
C LYS A 577 -15.20 10.83 -17.64
N GLU A 578 -15.31 10.49 -18.92
CA GLU A 578 -14.26 9.88 -19.73
C GLU A 578 -13.12 10.86 -19.98
N GLN A 579 -13.44 12.11 -20.33
CA GLN A 579 -12.43 13.14 -20.59
C GLN A 579 -11.65 13.51 -19.33
N ARG A 580 -12.26 13.43 -18.14
CA ARG A 580 -11.59 13.70 -16.85
C ARG A 580 -10.44 12.74 -16.53
N ILE A 581 -10.38 11.58 -17.19
CA ILE A 581 -9.25 10.64 -17.06
C ILE A 581 -7.91 11.32 -17.38
N ARG A 582 -7.88 12.32 -18.26
CA ARG A 582 -6.67 13.11 -18.54
C ARG A 582 -6.03 13.74 -17.29
N HIS A 583 -6.82 14.00 -16.25
CA HIS A 583 -6.37 14.64 -15.01
C HIS A 583 -5.83 13.64 -13.99
N THR A 584 -5.80 12.33 -14.27
CA THR A 584 -5.21 11.35 -13.36
C THR A 584 -3.68 11.33 -13.40
N VAL A 585 -3.06 12.17 -14.23
CA VAL A 585 -1.62 12.24 -14.45
C VAL A 585 -1.16 13.70 -14.43
N LEU A 586 0.14 13.93 -14.20
CA LEU A 586 0.73 15.26 -14.33
C LEU A 586 0.56 15.81 -15.76
N PRO A 587 0.18 17.09 -15.90
CA PRO A 587 0.14 17.75 -17.20
C PRO A 587 1.53 17.85 -17.83
N GLY A 588 1.57 17.82 -19.16
CA GLY A 588 2.80 17.85 -19.96
C GLY A 588 3.10 19.19 -20.61
N ILE A 589 4.38 19.47 -20.87
CA ILE A 589 4.78 20.50 -21.83
C ILE A 589 4.40 20.05 -23.25
N THR A 590 4.73 18.79 -23.58
CA THR A 590 4.31 18.10 -24.80
C THR A 590 3.46 16.88 -24.47
N GLY A 591 2.76 16.33 -25.46
CA GLY A 591 1.90 15.16 -25.29
C GLY A 591 1.62 14.43 -26.60
N LEU A 592 0.92 13.30 -26.51
CA LEU A 592 0.57 12.50 -27.67
C LEU A 592 -0.22 13.31 -28.72
N THR A 593 -1.07 14.22 -28.26
CA THR A 593 -1.82 15.17 -29.10
C THR A 593 -0.89 16.06 -29.93
N ALA A 594 0.23 16.53 -29.36
CA ALA A 594 1.17 17.42 -30.04
C ALA A 594 1.96 16.73 -31.16
N ILE A 595 2.34 15.46 -30.98
CA ILE A 595 3.14 14.70 -31.96
C ILE A 595 2.31 13.95 -33.00
N SER A 596 1.01 13.81 -32.79
CA SER A 596 0.10 13.11 -33.71
C SER A 596 -0.39 14.01 -34.85
N TYR A 597 0.18 15.21 -34.96
CA TYR A 597 -0.18 16.22 -35.94
C TYR A 597 0.32 15.86 -37.36
N ARG A 598 -0.62 15.80 -38.31
CA ARG A 598 -0.39 15.86 -39.76
C ARG A 598 -1.44 16.80 -40.38
N GLY A 599 -1.27 18.11 -40.23
CA GLY A 599 -1.89 19.14 -41.08
C GLY A 599 -3.42 19.31 -41.04
N GLY A 600 -3.97 19.91 -39.97
CA GLY A 600 -5.35 20.41 -39.88
C GLY A 600 -5.76 20.76 -38.43
N ASP A 601 -6.72 21.67 -38.24
CA ASP A 601 -7.31 21.96 -36.91
C ASP A 601 -8.20 20.78 -36.46
N ARG A 602 -7.85 20.16 -35.34
CA ARG A 602 -8.66 19.10 -34.72
C ARG A 602 -9.77 19.69 -33.86
N SER A 603 -10.93 19.01 -33.87
CA SER A 603 -11.99 19.26 -32.91
C SER A 603 -11.50 19.00 -31.48
N TRP A 604 -12.23 19.52 -30.49
CA TRP A 604 -11.89 19.30 -29.08
C TRP A 604 -11.98 17.83 -28.69
N GLU A 605 -12.93 17.10 -29.27
CA GLU A 605 -13.17 15.68 -29.03
C GLU A 605 -11.93 14.84 -29.40
N GLU A 606 -11.37 15.05 -30.59
CA GLU A 606 -10.16 14.34 -31.01
C GLU A 606 -8.95 14.69 -30.13
N LYS A 607 -8.84 15.93 -29.64
CA LYS A 607 -7.75 16.28 -28.71
C LYS A 607 -7.90 15.50 -27.40
N PHE A 608 -9.11 15.40 -26.88
CA PHE A 608 -9.38 14.65 -25.66
C PHE A 608 -9.20 13.15 -25.84
N GLU A 609 -9.57 12.59 -26.98
CA GLU A 609 -9.36 11.16 -27.26
C GLU A 609 -7.87 10.80 -27.21
N TYR A 610 -7.00 11.64 -27.78
CA TYR A 610 -5.56 11.40 -27.74
C TYR A 610 -4.96 11.61 -26.34
N ASP A 611 -5.48 12.57 -25.57
CA ASP A 611 -5.09 12.79 -24.18
C ASP A 611 -5.51 11.60 -23.30
N VAL A 612 -6.73 11.06 -23.48
CA VAL A 612 -7.22 9.86 -22.79
C VAL A 612 -6.43 8.63 -23.20
N ARG A 613 -6.19 8.44 -24.51
CA ARG A 613 -5.40 7.31 -25.03
C ARG A 613 -3.98 7.32 -24.48
N TYR A 614 -3.35 8.49 -24.40
CA TYR A 614 -2.05 8.62 -23.74
C TYR A 614 -2.09 8.09 -22.30
N VAL A 615 -3.12 8.45 -21.52
CA VAL A 615 -3.25 7.98 -20.13
C VAL A 615 -3.46 6.46 -20.04
N LEU A 616 -4.29 5.90 -20.92
CA LEU A 616 -4.61 4.47 -20.91
C LEU A 616 -3.46 3.58 -21.40
N GLU A 617 -2.72 4.02 -22.42
CA GLU A 617 -1.63 3.25 -23.04
C GLU A 617 -0.25 3.59 -22.46
N TRP A 618 -0.20 4.40 -21.40
CA TRP A 618 1.05 4.97 -20.92
C TRP A 618 2.07 3.91 -20.50
N HIS A 619 3.30 4.09 -20.98
CA HIS A 619 4.51 3.41 -20.55
C HIS A 619 5.73 4.27 -20.90
N LEU A 620 6.86 4.08 -20.21
CA LEU A 620 8.03 4.96 -20.37
C LEU A 620 8.58 5.06 -21.81
N LEU A 621 8.45 4.01 -22.63
CA LEU A 621 8.88 4.07 -24.03
C LEU A 621 8.00 5.00 -24.87
N LEU A 622 6.71 5.13 -24.53
CA LEU A 622 5.81 6.09 -25.18
C LEU A 622 6.26 7.52 -24.91
N ASP A 623 6.68 7.84 -23.67
CA ASP A 623 7.20 9.16 -23.32
C ASP A 623 8.46 9.50 -24.13
N TRP A 624 9.42 8.58 -24.20
CA TRP A 624 10.60 8.75 -25.04
C TRP A 624 10.22 9.00 -26.50
N LYS A 625 9.31 8.20 -27.07
CA LYS A 625 8.82 8.37 -28.43
C LYS A 625 8.19 9.75 -28.64
N ILE A 626 7.43 10.26 -27.67
CA ILE A 626 6.83 11.59 -27.70
C ILE A 626 7.91 12.67 -27.64
N LEU A 627 8.90 12.57 -26.75
CA LEU A 627 10.00 13.53 -26.65
C LEU A 627 10.81 13.62 -27.95
N PHE A 628 11.24 12.47 -28.50
CA PHE A 628 12.01 12.43 -29.75
C PHE A 628 11.23 13.01 -30.93
N ARG A 629 9.93 12.66 -31.06
CA ARG A 629 9.09 13.22 -32.12
C ARG A 629 8.83 14.71 -31.94
N THR A 630 8.67 15.18 -30.70
CA THR A 630 8.50 16.60 -30.40
C THR A 630 9.72 17.39 -30.84
N PHE A 631 10.93 16.94 -30.46
CA PHE A 631 12.18 17.58 -30.87
C PHE A 631 12.33 17.63 -32.39
N TRP A 632 12.03 16.53 -33.08
CA TRP A 632 12.06 16.45 -34.55
C TRP A 632 11.07 17.41 -35.22
N ILE A 633 9.84 17.48 -34.72
CA ILE A 633 8.80 18.38 -35.26
C ILE A 633 9.17 19.85 -35.03
N MET A 634 9.68 20.19 -33.83
CA MET A 634 10.14 21.56 -33.53
C MET A 634 11.31 21.97 -34.41
N GLY A 635 12.30 21.08 -34.61
CA GLY A 635 13.40 21.31 -35.54
C GLY A 635 12.93 21.57 -36.98
N LYS A 636 11.93 20.82 -37.46
CA LYS A 636 11.34 21.06 -38.80
C LYS A 636 10.51 22.34 -38.89
N LYS A 637 9.77 22.70 -37.84
CA LYS A 637 9.00 23.96 -37.79
C LYS A 637 9.89 25.20 -37.77
N ALA A 638 11.03 25.14 -37.09
CA ALA A 638 12.02 26.23 -37.14
C ALA A 638 12.59 26.47 -38.56
N ILE A 639 12.54 25.45 -39.43
CA ILE A 639 13.01 25.51 -40.82
C ILE A 639 11.88 25.92 -41.79
N LEU A 640 10.61 25.70 -41.45
CA LEU A 640 9.43 26.00 -42.28
C LEU A 640 8.56 27.07 -41.61
N ASN A 641 8.74 28.34 -41.99
CA ASN A 641 7.86 29.45 -41.62
C ASN A 641 6.42 29.17 -42.10
N ARG A 642 5.58 28.61 -41.25
CA ARG A 642 4.13 28.53 -41.49
C ARG A 642 3.41 29.62 -40.71
N THR A 643 2.88 30.58 -41.44
CA THR A 643 1.83 31.52 -41.03
C THR A 643 0.50 30.77 -40.92
N GLY A 644 -0.16 30.84 -39.76
CA GLY A 644 -1.48 30.23 -39.54
C GLY A 644 -2.07 30.62 -38.18
N LYS A 645 -3.40 30.80 -38.14
CA LYS A 645 -4.24 31.38 -37.08
C LYS A 645 -3.74 31.22 -35.64
N THR A 646 -3.76 32.33 -34.91
CA THR A 646 -3.12 32.50 -33.58
C THR A 646 -4.03 32.19 -32.39
N THR A 647 -5.31 31.89 -32.62
CA THR A 647 -6.33 31.69 -31.57
C THR A 647 -7.08 30.37 -31.79
N SER A 648 -6.99 29.48 -30.81
CA SER A 648 -7.76 28.23 -30.77
C SER A 648 -9.21 28.50 -30.36
N GLU A 649 -10.17 27.85 -31.02
CA GLU A 649 -11.59 27.93 -30.67
C GLU A 649 -11.87 27.59 -29.19
N GLU A 650 -12.81 28.30 -28.57
CA GLU A 650 -13.20 28.05 -27.18
C GLU A 650 -13.84 26.66 -27.02
N PHE A 651 -13.42 25.92 -26.00
CA PHE A 651 -14.01 24.62 -25.68
C PHE A 651 -15.45 24.80 -25.19
N ARG A 652 -16.44 24.27 -25.92
CA ARG A 652 -17.84 24.22 -25.51
C ARG A 652 -18.22 22.77 -25.15
N PRO A 653 -19.04 22.56 -24.12
CA PRO A 653 -19.38 21.22 -23.60
C PRO A 653 -20.19 20.38 -24.58
#